data_AF-A0A928T2B6-F1
#
_entry.id   AF-A0A928T2B6-F1
#
_cell.length_a   1.000
_cell.length_b   1.000
_cell.length_c   1.000
_cell.angle_alpha   90.00
_cell.angle_beta   90.00
_cell.angle_gamma   90.00
#
_symmetry.space_group_name_H-M   'P 1'
#
loop_
_entity.id
_entity.type
_entity.pdbx_description
1 polymer ?
#
loop_
_entity_poly.entity_id
_entity_poly.type
_entity_poly.pdbx_seq_one_letter_code
_entity_poly.pdbx_strand_id
1 'polypeptide(L)'
;MKRFLLASILPLTALAQPDTANEAQSIPFDRLGAEADKKGAHVASSITPTATGAHLKALMQDLEAEATPEGLWLTSTADEDAGKPNRFRVRAMTVGRKARAAGPSAAVVVGASGPGSLTTISAATALGGPSALPLQALAFTGLVRASAHSALWLRPGLVEEYRVSTDGVRQDFIVLQRPAGAGDELAVNLEISGARAEAEAYGVKFTVTGTGRELAYSRLHVTDATGRELTARLDVVNPDRLRVIVQDAGAAYPVRIDPTFSDADWVALNTGIAGANSLMYALAVDGSGNLYAGGEFTAIGTVRANYIAKWNGSTWSVLGSGMNASVRALAVSGSDLYAGGTFSTAGGTSAIRIAKWNGNVWSPLDSGISGGSVYALAVSGSDLYAGGNFAGAGVTSANRIAKWNGGAWSALGSGMNGTVQALAVSGGDLYAGGAFSTAGGTNIGYGIAKWNGSAWSALGTGMNSNVNALAVSGGDLYAGGGFSTAGGTGANRIAKWDGSAWSALGTGMSGTVNALAVSGGDLYAGGFFSMAGGTSANCIAKWNGSAWSALGTGISSTVHALALSGSDVYAGGLFTTAGGTGASYIARWNGSAWNAPGPGMNLSVLALAVSGSDLYAGGDFTTADGAAGTGHIAKWNGSAWSALGSGMNGPVHALAVSGGDLYAGGAFTTAGGMGASYIAKWNGSAWSALGTGLNGTVYALAVSGGDLYAGGGFFTAGGTGASFIARWNGSAWNALGSGMSSTVFALAVSGGDLYAGGGFFTAGGTTVNHIAKWNGSAWSALGSGVSGGFFSGAVTSLAVSGSDLYAGGGFTMAGGVSANYIAKWNGSAWSALGSGLGGAVRALAADSGGHLFVGGGFLTAGTTFTPYIAQANIGNLPAIESWRQTYFGSTSNSGTAADLFDHDQDGLVNLLEYAFGLNPTLSTPAIPGLTQEGGYLTMTITKQPGVTYEVQTAGTLIPAQPDSFSAASTTVLINDATTLKVRDSVLIGTPPARFMRVQVTPVP
;
A
#
# COMPACT_ATOMS: atom_id res chain seq x y z
N MET A 1 -20.07 45.37 44.43
CA MET A 1 -19.04 45.70 45.45
C MET A 1 -17.67 45.48 44.77
N LYS A 2 -16.67 46.39 44.84
CA LYS A 2 -15.66 46.52 45.92
C LYS A 2 -15.06 45.15 46.30
N ARG A 3 -13.75 44.84 46.22
CA ARG A 3 -12.47 45.50 45.81
C ARG A 3 -11.54 44.36 45.28
N PHE A 4 -10.54 44.46 44.40
CA PHE A 4 -9.51 45.46 44.04
C PHE A 4 -8.38 45.69 45.06
N LEU A 5 -7.22 45.07 44.83
CA LEU A 5 -5.85 45.57 45.12
C LEU A 5 -4.89 44.83 44.15
N LEU A 6 -4.14 45.48 43.24
CA LEU A 6 -2.95 46.36 43.40
C LEU A 6 -1.67 45.58 43.79
N ALA A 7 -0.47 45.85 43.24
CA ALA A 7 -0.01 46.75 42.15
C ALA A 7 1.42 46.32 41.70
N SER A 8 2.17 46.92 40.75
CA SER A 8 1.97 48.09 39.84
C SER A 8 2.17 47.63 38.36
N ILE A 9 2.95 48.16 37.39
CA ILE A 9 3.83 49.34 37.11
C ILE A 9 4.02 49.37 35.55
N LEU A 10 4.49 50.37 34.76
CA LEU A 10 4.97 51.77 34.80
C LEU A 10 4.28 52.53 33.61
N PRO A 11 4.37 53.87 33.43
CA PRO A 11 3.53 54.56 32.45
C PRO A 11 4.23 55.42 31.36
N LEU A 12 3.39 55.99 30.48
CA LEU A 12 3.63 57.14 29.56
C LEU A 12 4.55 56.90 28.34
N THR A 13 4.29 57.43 27.12
CA THR A 13 3.11 58.13 26.56
C THR A 13 3.00 57.83 25.04
N ALA A 14 1.88 58.18 24.41
CA ALA A 14 1.56 57.82 23.02
C ALA A 14 2.33 58.60 21.94
N LEU A 15 2.55 57.95 20.77
CA LEU A 15 2.33 58.52 19.43
C LEU A 15 2.39 57.43 18.34
N ALA A 16 1.79 57.73 17.17
CA ALA A 16 1.73 56.95 15.92
C ALA A 16 0.98 55.59 15.93
N GLN A 17 0.18 55.37 14.87
CA GLN A 17 -0.13 54.04 14.37
C GLN A 17 1.08 53.52 13.58
N PRO A 18 1.55 52.28 13.79
CA PRO A 18 2.17 51.49 12.74
C PRO A 18 1.09 50.89 11.83
N ASP A 19 1.47 50.54 10.60
CA ASP A 19 0.57 50.22 9.50
C ASP A 19 -0.40 49.05 9.73
N THR A 20 -1.46 49.02 8.92
CA THR A 20 -2.28 47.83 8.71
C THR A 20 -1.39 46.66 8.31
N ALA A 21 -1.26 45.67 9.20
CA ALA A 21 -0.68 44.39 8.84
C ALA A 21 -1.52 43.79 7.70
N ASN A 22 -0.91 43.64 6.52
CA ASN A 22 -1.57 43.03 5.36
C ASN A 22 -2.20 41.69 5.78
N GLU A 23 -3.47 41.49 5.42
CA GLU A 23 -4.03 40.15 5.39
C GLU A 23 -3.12 39.30 4.49
N ALA A 24 -2.59 38.21 5.04
CA ALA A 24 -1.77 37.27 4.30
C ALA A 24 -2.69 36.51 3.32
N GLN A 25 -2.92 37.11 2.15
CA GLN A 25 -3.71 36.51 1.08
C GLN A 25 -3.22 35.07 0.82
N SER A 26 -4.18 34.15 0.72
CA SER A 26 -3.90 32.74 0.43
C SER A 26 -3.06 32.61 -0.84
N ILE A 27 -1.83 32.11 -0.71
CA ILE A 27 -0.91 31.94 -1.84
C ILE A 27 -1.53 30.92 -2.81
N PRO A 28 -1.78 31.29 -4.08
CA PRO A 28 -2.30 30.36 -5.08
C PRO A 28 -1.34 29.19 -5.33
N PHE A 29 -1.90 28.02 -5.65
CA PHE A 29 -1.19 26.75 -5.69
C PHE A 29 -0.04 26.72 -6.71
N ASP A 30 -0.22 27.39 -7.85
CA ASP A 30 0.78 27.61 -8.91
C ASP A 30 2.00 28.42 -8.45
N ARG A 31 1.89 29.15 -7.32
CA ARG A 31 2.94 30.05 -6.80
C ARG A 31 3.64 29.50 -5.55
N LEU A 32 3.18 28.37 -5.01
CA LEU A 32 3.64 27.82 -3.74
C LEU A 32 5.14 27.44 -3.77
N GLY A 33 5.63 26.89 -4.89
CA GLY A 33 7.05 26.59 -5.08
C GLY A 33 7.93 27.86 -5.05
N ALA A 34 7.56 28.88 -5.82
CA ALA A 34 8.29 30.16 -5.85
C ALA A 34 8.29 30.90 -4.50
N GLU A 35 7.27 30.68 -3.66
CA GLU A 35 7.20 31.23 -2.30
C GLU A 35 7.91 30.35 -1.25
N ALA A 36 8.23 29.09 -1.57
CA ALA A 36 9.14 28.24 -0.82
C ALA A 36 10.61 28.56 -1.15
N ASP A 37 10.93 28.79 -2.43
CA ASP A 37 12.25 29.25 -2.90
C ASP A 37 12.67 30.53 -2.15
N LYS A 38 11.79 31.55 -2.13
CA LYS A 38 11.99 32.80 -1.37
C LYS A 38 12.20 32.62 0.13
N LYS A 39 11.77 31.49 0.71
CA LYS A 39 11.91 31.18 2.14
C LYS A 39 13.17 30.38 2.47
N GLY A 40 14.03 30.12 1.49
CA GLY A 40 15.41 29.68 1.72
C GLY A 40 15.58 28.20 2.08
N ALA A 41 14.71 27.31 1.59
CA ALA A 41 14.79 25.87 1.80
C ALA A 41 15.96 25.17 1.04
N HIS A 42 17.06 25.87 0.78
CA HIS A 42 18.11 25.53 -0.19
C HIS A 42 19.07 24.39 0.20
N VAL A 43 18.76 23.55 1.20
CA VAL A 43 19.72 22.58 1.76
C VAL A 43 19.78 21.26 0.95
N ALA A 44 18.79 20.96 0.10
CA ALA A 44 18.62 19.64 -0.53
C ALA A 44 18.58 19.63 -2.07
N SER A 45 18.65 20.78 -2.74
CA SER A 45 18.74 20.83 -4.22
C SER A 45 19.49 22.07 -4.67
N SER A 46 20.34 21.94 -5.68
CA SER A 46 21.19 23.02 -6.16
C SER A 46 21.43 22.95 -7.67
N ILE A 47 21.62 24.11 -8.28
CA ILE A 47 22.10 24.26 -9.66
C ILE A 47 23.44 24.98 -9.58
N THR A 48 24.51 24.29 -9.97
CA THR A 48 25.89 24.78 -9.96
C THR A 48 26.36 24.97 -11.41
N PRO A 49 26.50 26.23 -11.88
CA PRO A 49 27.06 26.51 -13.19
C PRO A 49 28.45 25.89 -13.37
N THR A 50 28.72 25.32 -14.55
CA THR A 50 30.03 24.81 -14.96
C THR A 50 30.58 25.65 -16.11
N ALA A 51 31.82 25.41 -16.52
CA ALA A 51 32.46 26.15 -17.63
C ALA A 51 31.74 26.01 -18.99
N THR A 52 30.88 25.00 -19.14
CA THR A 52 30.17 24.67 -20.40
C THR A 52 28.67 24.44 -20.21
N GLY A 53 28.14 24.54 -18.99
CA GLY A 53 26.82 24.01 -18.65
C GLY A 53 26.41 24.26 -17.19
N ALA A 54 25.73 23.27 -16.60
CA ALA A 54 25.49 23.21 -15.15
C ALA A 54 25.35 21.76 -14.65
N HIS A 55 25.76 21.50 -13.42
CA HIS A 55 25.26 20.35 -12.65
C HIS A 55 24.00 20.78 -11.89
N LEU A 56 22.98 19.93 -11.94
CA LEU A 56 21.72 20.07 -11.20
C LEU A 56 21.62 18.85 -10.28
N LYS A 57 21.55 19.07 -8.97
CA LYS A 57 21.52 17.98 -7.99
C LYS A 57 20.17 17.92 -7.30
N ALA A 58 19.45 16.81 -7.48
CA ALA A 58 18.23 16.50 -6.75
C ALA A 58 18.51 15.37 -5.75
N LEU A 59 19.05 15.72 -4.57
CA LEU A 59 19.33 14.74 -3.50
C LEU A 59 18.09 13.96 -3.09
N MET A 60 16.90 14.57 -3.20
CA MET A 60 15.62 13.92 -2.91
C MET A 60 15.13 12.98 -4.03
N GLN A 61 15.99 12.65 -4.99
CA GLN A 61 15.65 11.79 -6.13
C GLN A 61 16.66 10.65 -6.36
N ASP A 62 17.78 10.65 -5.63
CA ASP A 62 19.02 9.97 -6.03
C ASP A 62 19.28 10.10 -7.54
N LEU A 63 19.17 11.34 -8.02
CA LEU A 63 19.25 11.70 -9.42
C LEU A 63 20.06 12.99 -9.55
N GLU A 64 21.24 12.88 -10.15
CA GLU A 64 22.02 14.02 -10.61
C GLU A 64 21.78 14.23 -12.10
N ALA A 65 21.77 15.50 -12.53
CA ALA A 65 21.64 15.86 -13.92
C ALA A 65 22.70 16.89 -14.33
N GLU A 66 23.00 16.91 -15.63
CA GLU A 66 24.04 17.73 -16.22
C GLU A 66 23.48 18.39 -17.49
N ALA A 67 23.26 19.69 -17.42
CA ALA A 67 22.83 20.50 -18.55
C ALA A 67 24.05 20.80 -19.44
N THR A 68 24.20 20.05 -20.52
CA THR A 68 25.33 20.16 -21.46
C THR A 68 24.93 20.88 -22.75
N PRO A 69 25.90 21.31 -23.58
CA PRO A 69 25.60 21.82 -24.92
C PRO A 69 24.84 20.85 -25.83
N GLU A 70 24.76 19.55 -25.52
CA GLU A 70 23.99 18.53 -26.26
C GLU A 70 22.59 18.24 -25.69
N GLY A 71 22.21 18.89 -24.58
CA GLY A 71 20.99 18.64 -23.82
C GLY A 71 21.26 18.19 -22.38
N LEU A 72 20.18 17.83 -21.68
CA LEU A 72 20.22 17.29 -20.33
C LEU A 72 20.66 15.82 -20.32
N TRP A 73 21.70 15.49 -19.57
CA TRP A 73 21.99 14.12 -19.13
C TRP A 73 21.50 13.93 -17.70
N LEU A 74 21.08 12.72 -17.35
CA LEU A 74 20.68 12.31 -16.00
C LEU A 74 21.43 11.04 -15.59
N THR A 75 21.74 10.91 -14.30
CA THR A 75 22.54 9.84 -13.71
C THR A 75 21.91 9.38 -12.39
N SER A 76 21.61 8.08 -12.24
CA SER A 76 21.18 7.51 -10.95
C SER A 76 22.33 7.55 -9.94
N THR A 77 22.12 8.13 -8.75
CA THR A 77 23.11 8.16 -7.65
C THR A 77 22.78 7.20 -6.51
N ALA A 78 21.89 6.23 -6.76
CA ALA A 78 21.55 5.19 -5.81
C ALA A 78 22.78 4.34 -5.44
N ASP A 79 22.98 4.03 -4.15
CA ASP A 79 24.11 3.19 -3.69
C ASP A 79 24.14 1.81 -4.39
N GLU A 80 22.95 1.27 -4.69
CA GLU A 80 22.77 0.00 -5.39
C GLU A 80 23.08 0.06 -6.90
N ASP A 81 23.26 1.25 -7.47
CA ASP A 81 23.72 1.49 -8.84
C ASP A 81 25.22 1.85 -8.95
N ALA A 82 25.93 1.93 -7.83
CA ALA A 82 27.34 2.30 -7.80
C ALA A 82 28.21 1.39 -8.70
N GLY A 83 28.78 1.98 -9.75
CA GLY A 83 29.64 1.29 -10.72
C GLY A 83 28.91 0.65 -11.92
N LYS A 84 27.58 0.74 -12.01
CA LYS A 84 26.79 0.30 -13.18
C LYS A 84 26.66 1.41 -14.24
N PRO A 85 26.38 1.09 -15.52
CA PRO A 85 26.04 2.10 -16.53
C PRO A 85 24.66 2.73 -16.27
N ASN A 86 24.66 3.89 -15.63
CA ASN A 86 23.50 4.51 -14.97
C ASN A 86 23.08 5.88 -15.55
N ARG A 87 23.62 6.27 -16.72
CA ARG A 87 23.46 7.60 -17.33
C ARG A 87 22.61 7.56 -18.60
N PHE A 88 21.58 8.40 -18.65
CA PHE A 88 20.59 8.44 -19.73
C PHE A 88 20.19 9.89 -20.09
N ARG A 89 19.42 10.08 -21.17
CA ARG A 89 18.83 11.38 -21.55
C ARG A 89 17.54 11.26 -22.35
N VAL A 90 16.74 12.33 -22.30
CA VAL A 90 15.65 12.61 -23.24
C VAL A 90 15.92 13.96 -23.90
N ARG A 91 15.77 14.04 -25.23
CA ARG A 91 16.16 15.22 -26.02
C ARG A 91 15.13 15.53 -27.09
N ALA A 92 14.66 16.77 -27.19
CA ALA A 92 13.81 17.16 -28.31
C ALA A 92 14.59 17.22 -29.63
N MET A 93 14.04 16.59 -30.67
CA MET A 93 14.65 16.39 -31.99
C MET A 93 14.01 17.26 -33.07
N THR A 94 12.68 17.38 -33.05
CA THR A 94 11.93 18.15 -34.05
C THR A 94 10.68 18.77 -33.43
N VAL A 95 10.30 19.98 -33.85
CA VAL A 95 9.05 20.65 -33.49
C VAL A 95 8.22 20.91 -34.74
N GLY A 96 6.90 20.72 -34.70
CA GLY A 96 6.06 20.87 -35.89
C GLY A 96 4.56 20.68 -35.63
N ARG A 97 3.84 20.25 -36.67
CA ARG A 97 2.38 20.07 -36.68
C ARG A 97 2.02 18.62 -37.00
N LYS A 98 1.15 17.98 -36.20
CA LYS A 98 0.60 16.64 -36.49
C LYS A 98 -0.70 16.79 -37.28
N ALA A 99 -0.80 16.09 -38.42
CA ALA A 99 -2.04 15.98 -39.18
C ALA A 99 -2.99 14.98 -38.51
N ARG A 100 -4.30 15.24 -38.58
CA ARG A 100 -5.34 14.36 -38.07
C ARG A 100 -5.40 13.07 -38.92
N ALA A 101 -5.41 11.90 -38.27
CA ALA A 101 -5.64 10.65 -38.98
C ALA A 101 -7.06 10.61 -39.56
N ALA A 102 -7.20 10.20 -40.83
CA ALA A 102 -8.50 10.04 -41.46
C ALA A 102 -9.22 8.81 -40.87
N GLY A 103 -10.49 8.98 -40.52
CA GLY A 103 -11.37 7.86 -40.15
C GLY A 103 -11.70 6.97 -41.36
N PRO A 104 -12.24 5.76 -41.14
CA PRO A 104 -12.55 4.83 -42.21
C PRO A 104 -13.61 5.41 -43.15
N SER A 105 -13.21 5.70 -44.39
CA SER A 105 -14.12 6.16 -45.44
C SER A 105 -14.77 4.96 -46.12
N ALA A 106 -16.07 5.08 -46.41
CA ALA A 106 -16.87 3.99 -46.98
C ALA A 106 -16.50 3.67 -48.45
N ALA A 107 -16.97 2.50 -48.88
CA ALA A 107 -16.70 1.84 -50.16
C ALA A 107 -16.55 2.75 -51.40
N VAL A 108 -15.52 2.47 -52.19
CA VAL A 108 -15.44 2.84 -53.61
C VAL A 108 -15.74 1.61 -54.47
N VAL A 109 -16.76 1.72 -55.31
CA VAL A 109 -17.11 0.77 -56.38
C VAL A 109 -16.65 1.38 -57.72
N VAL A 110 -16.66 0.60 -58.81
CA VAL A 110 -16.13 0.90 -60.16
C VAL A 110 -14.62 0.72 -60.25
N GLY A 111 -14.03 0.12 -61.29
CA GLY A 111 -14.61 -0.53 -62.49
C GLY A 111 -13.54 -0.64 -63.59
N ALA A 112 -13.45 -1.76 -64.31
CA ALA A 112 -12.24 -2.12 -65.06
C ALA A 112 -12.28 -1.77 -66.57
N SER A 113 -11.16 -1.26 -67.10
CA SER A 113 -10.84 -1.29 -68.54
C SER A 113 -9.39 -0.89 -68.86
N GLY A 114 -8.72 -1.60 -69.79
CA GLY A 114 -7.61 -1.07 -70.61
C GLY A 114 -6.16 -1.33 -70.15
N PRO A 115 -5.33 -2.07 -70.93
CA PRO A 115 -3.92 -2.32 -70.60
C PRO A 115 -2.93 -1.40 -71.35
N GLY A 116 -1.77 -1.15 -70.75
CA GLY A 116 -0.64 -0.42 -71.37
C GLY A 116 0.70 -0.78 -70.72
N SER A 117 1.69 -1.15 -71.53
CA SER A 117 3.01 -1.68 -71.12
C SER A 117 3.88 -0.71 -70.33
N LEU A 118 4.69 -1.23 -69.39
CA LEU A 118 6.04 -0.71 -69.12
C LEU A 118 6.98 -1.80 -68.55
N THR A 119 8.29 -1.53 -68.57
CA THR A 119 9.37 -2.52 -68.45
C THR A 119 10.00 -2.63 -67.06
N THR A 120 10.64 -3.77 -66.78
CA THR A 120 11.42 -4.06 -65.56
C THR A 120 12.75 -3.28 -65.49
N ILE A 121 13.18 -2.87 -64.28
CA ILE A 121 14.49 -3.16 -63.63
C ILE A 121 14.71 -2.23 -62.41
N SER A 122 15.51 -2.72 -61.44
CA SER A 122 16.07 -2.03 -60.25
C SER A 122 15.16 -1.91 -59.02
N ALA A 123 15.79 -2.15 -57.85
CA ALA A 123 15.23 -1.94 -56.52
C ALA A 123 15.63 -0.55 -55.95
N ALA A 124 15.23 -0.31 -54.70
CA ALA A 124 15.50 0.87 -53.86
C ALA A 124 14.62 2.13 -54.11
N THR A 125 13.45 2.14 -53.49
CA THR A 125 12.77 3.35 -52.96
C THR A 125 12.47 3.09 -51.48
N ALA A 126 12.89 3.89 -50.50
CA ALA A 126 12.88 5.35 -50.32
C ALA A 126 11.49 5.90 -49.89
N LEU A 127 11.50 6.82 -48.91
CA LEU A 127 10.32 7.24 -48.14
C LEU A 127 9.53 8.39 -48.78
N GLY A 128 8.21 8.39 -48.56
CA GLY A 128 7.30 9.52 -48.80
C GLY A 128 6.74 9.61 -50.23
N GLY A 129 5.58 10.21 -50.47
CA GLY A 129 4.62 10.90 -49.58
C GLY A 129 3.34 11.20 -50.39
N PRO A 130 2.70 12.40 -50.29
CA PRO A 130 2.83 13.44 -49.27
C PRO A 130 1.47 14.03 -48.79
N SER A 131 1.34 14.38 -47.50
CA SER A 131 0.34 15.39 -47.01
C SER A 131 0.64 15.88 -45.58
N ALA A 132 1.90 16.16 -45.30
CA ALA A 132 2.32 16.96 -44.15
C ALA A 132 3.63 17.68 -44.50
N LEU A 133 3.77 18.94 -44.09
CA LEU A 133 5.07 19.61 -44.10
C LEU A 133 5.97 18.94 -43.05
N PRO A 134 7.27 18.72 -43.31
CA PRO A 134 8.16 18.05 -42.37
C PRO A 134 8.30 18.87 -41.08
N LEU A 135 8.39 18.19 -39.94
CA LEU A 135 8.66 18.87 -38.66
C LEU A 135 10.04 19.54 -38.74
N GLN A 136 10.15 20.75 -38.19
CA GLN A 136 11.40 21.49 -38.15
C GLN A 136 12.41 20.74 -37.27
N ALA A 137 13.52 20.32 -37.88
CA ALA A 137 14.63 19.72 -37.15
C ALA A 137 15.29 20.76 -36.23
N LEU A 138 15.57 20.35 -35.00
CA LEU A 138 16.30 21.15 -34.03
C LEU A 138 17.80 20.88 -34.15
N ALA A 139 18.62 21.83 -33.69
CA ALA A 139 20.05 21.60 -33.55
C ALA A 139 20.33 20.53 -32.49
N PHE A 140 21.33 19.68 -32.76
CA PHE A 140 21.86 18.71 -31.80
C PHE A 140 22.70 19.36 -30.69
N THR A 141 23.18 20.58 -30.93
CA THR A 141 23.93 21.40 -29.97
C THR A 141 23.29 22.78 -29.79
N GLY A 142 23.56 23.42 -28.67
CA GLY A 142 23.02 24.74 -28.31
C GLY A 142 23.78 25.39 -27.16
N LEU A 143 23.49 26.67 -26.89
CA LEU A 143 24.14 27.41 -25.80
C LEU A 143 23.42 27.10 -24.48
N VAL A 144 24.16 26.64 -23.46
CA VAL A 144 23.65 26.58 -22.09
C VAL A 144 23.85 27.93 -21.39
N ARG A 145 22.85 28.40 -20.64
CA ARG A 145 22.96 29.52 -19.69
C ARG A 145 22.40 29.08 -18.34
N ALA A 146 23.25 29.09 -17.31
CA ALA A 146 22.89 28.66 -15.97
C ALA A 146 22.67 29.83 -15.01
N SER A 147 21.79 29.63 -14.04
CA SER A 147 21.54 30.49 -12.88
C SER A 147 21.40 29.61 -11.63
N ALA A 148 21.24 30.21 -10.45
CA ALA A 148 20.98 29.45 -9.23
C ALA A 148 19.61 28.72 -9.22
N HIS A 149 18.68 29.07 -10.13
CA HIS A 149 17.28 28.61 -10.10
C HIS A 149 16.84 27.83 -11.35
N SER A 150 17.55 27.96 -12.47
CA SER A 150 17.35 27.13 -13.67
C SER A 150 18.57 27.15 -14.60
N ALA A 151 18.67 26.13 -15.46
CA ALA A 151 19.62 26.07 -16.57
C ALA A 151 18.86 26.03 -17.91
N LEU A 152 19.12 26.99 -18.79
CA LEU A 152 18.48 27.13 -20.10
C LEU A 152 19.37 26.56 -21.20
N TRP A 153 18.87 25.63 -22.00
CA TRP A 153 19.51 25.18 -23.24
C TRP A 153 18.83 25.83 -24.45
N LEU A 154 19.53 26.77 -25.07
CA LEU A 154 19.01 27.66 -26.10
C LEU A 154 19.30 27.10 -27.50
N ARG A 155 18.24 26.82 -28.26
CA ARG A 155 18.30 26.46 -29.69
C ARG A 155 17.26 27.26 -30.49
N PRO A 156 17.46 27.44 -31.82
CA PRO A 156 16.43 28.01 -32.68
C PRO A 156 15.14 27.18 -32.65
N GLY A 157 13.99 27.84 -32.48
CA GLY A 157 12.65 27.22 -32.45
C GLY A 157 12.22 26.64 -31.10
N LEU A 158 13.15 26.16 -30.27
CA LEU A 158 12.86 25.57 -28.95
C LEU A 158 13.94 25.90 -27.93
N VAL A 159 13.53 26.43 -26.78
CA VAL A 159 14.36 26.50 -25.57
C VAL A 159 13.96 25.33 -24.66
N GLU A 160 14.95 24.61 -24.12
CA GLU A 160 14.70 23.73 -22.98
C GLU A 160 15.10 24.46 -21.69
N GLU A 161 14.24 24.46 -20.66
CA GLU A 161 14.58 24.99 -19.32
C GLU A 161 14.58 23.84 -18.30
N TYR A 162 15.72 23.64 -17.64
CA TYR A 162 15.90 22.59 -16.64
C TYR A 162 15.87 23.17 -15.23
N ARG A 163 15.12 22.51 -14.34
CA ARG A 163 15.00 22.87 -12.92
C ARG A 163 15.10 21.62 -12.05
N VAL A 164 15.54 21.79 -10.80
CA VAL A 164 15.46 20.75 -9.76
C VAL A 164 14.57 21.23 -8.62
N SER A 165 13.86 20.28 -8.03
CA SER A 165 12.95 20.47 -6.90
C SER A 165 12.90 19.17 -6.08
N THR A 166 12.12 19.16 -5.00
CA THR A 166 11.76 17.93 -4.27
C THR A 166 11.13 16.88 -5.17
N ASP A 167 10.41 17.31 -6.22
CA ASP A 167 9.54 16.46 -7.03
C ASP A 167 10.23 15.84 -8.23
N GLY A 168 11.46 16.28 -8.56
CA GLY A 168 12.19 15.78 -9.70
C GLY A 168 13.14 16.76 -10.37
N VAL A 169 13.72 16.28 -11.48
CA VAL A 169 14.37 17.11 -12.50
C VAL A 169 13.30 17.44 -13.55
N ARG A 170 12.92 18.71 -13.68
CA ARG A 170 11.87 19.18 -14.61
C ARG A 170 12.50 19.68 -15.90
N GLN A 171 11.91 19.30 -17.05
CA GLN A 171 12.42 19.58 -18.40
C GLN A 171 11.35 20.32 -19.21
N ASP A 172 11.36 21.65 -19.16
CA ASP A 172 10.40 22.49 -19.87
C ASP A 172 10.79 22.66 -21.34
N PHE A 173 10.00 22.11 -22.26
CA PHE A 173 10.06 22.45 -23.69
C PHE A 173 9.28 23.75 -23.94
N ILE A 174 10.00 24.87 -24.07
CA ILE A 174 9.43 26.19 -24.36
C ILE A 174 9.46 26.45 -25.87
N VAL A 175 8.35 26.16 -26.53
CA VAL A 175 8.17 26.41 -27.97
C VAL A 175 7.92 27.91 -28.17
N LEU A 176 8.85 28.59 -28.83
CA LEU A 176 8.87 30.06 -28.86
C LEU A 176 7.79 30.69 -29.75
N GLN A 177 7.40 30.02 -30.83
CA GLN A 177 6.46 30.50 -31.84
C GLN A 177 5.66 29.32 -32.41
N ARG A 178 4.46 29.58 -32.95
CA ARG A 178 3.62 28.55 -33.55
C ARG A 178 4.31 27.94 -34.79
N PRO A 179 4.60 26.63 -34.82
CA PRO A 179 5.32 26.03 -35.95
C PRO A 179 4.50 26.08 -37.24
N ALA A 180 5.18 26.32 -38.37
CA ALA A 180 4.54 26.29 -39.68
C ALA A 180 4.11 24.85 -40.05
N GLY A 181 2.88 24.69 -40.56
CA GLY A 181 2.37 23.41 -41.05
C GLY A 181 0.84 23.35 -41.06
N ALA A 182 0.28 22.44 -41.87
CA ALA A 182 -1.16 22.30 -42.07
C ALA A 182 -1.87 21.34 -41.07
N GLY A 183 -1.16 20.86 -40.03
CA GLY A 183 -1.75 20.02 -38.99
C GLY A 183 -2.39 20.82 -37.85
N ASP A 184 -3.33 20.20 -37.13
CA ASP A 184 -4.13 20.85 -36.07
C ASP A 184 -3.48 20.83 -34.69
N GLU A 185 -2.67 19.80 -34.37
CA GLU A 185 -1.97 19.68 -33.08
C GLU A 185 -0.50 20.12 -33.20
N LEU A 186 0.03 20.82 -32.19
CA LEU A 186 1.48 21.02 -31.98
C LEU A 186 2.12 19.67 -31.60
N ALA A 187 3.29 19.37 -32.18
CA ALA A 187 4.02 18.13 -31.92
C ALA A 187 5.51 18.38 -31.64
N VAL A 188 6.05 17.69 -30.64
CA VAL A 188 7.49 17.66 -30.30
C VAL A 188 7.96 16.20 -30.26
N ASN A 189 8.82 15.79 -31.20
CA ASN A 189 9.42 14.44 -31.16
C ASN A 189 10.64 14.46 -30.24
N LEU A 190 10.76 13.45 -29.37
CA LEU A 190 11.88 13.26 -28.45
C LEU A 190 12.68 12.00 -28.80
N GLU A 191 13.99 12.05 -28.57
CA GLU A 191 14.92 10.93 -28.57
C GLU A 191 15.22 10.51 -27.14
N ILE A 192 15.38 9.20 -26.94
CA ILE A 192 15.83 8.62 -25.67
C ILE A 192 17.24 8.02 -25.90
N SER A 193 18.10 8.02 -24.88
CA SER A 193 19.38 7.31 -24.92
C SER A 193 19.76 6.84 -23.52
N GLY A 194 20.20 5.59 -23.35
CA GLY A 194 20.59 5.01 -22.06
C GLY A 194 19.42 4.53 -21.17
N ALA A 195 18.19 4.70 -21.63
CA ALA A 195 16.97 4.17 -21.04
C ALA A 195 16.00 3.72 -22.15
N ARG A 196 14.98 2.94 -21.79
CA ARG A 196 13.87 2.55 -22.67
C ARG A 196 12.55 3.12 -22.15
N ALA A 197 11.68 3.60 -23.04
CA ALA A 197 10.34 4.07 -22.70
C ALA A 197 9.26 3.00 -22.81
N GLU A 198 8.36 2.98 -21.83
CA GLU A 198 7.07 2.29 -21.86
C GLU A 198 5.93 3.30 -21.59
N ALA A 199 4.75 3.06 -22.14
CA ALA A 199 3.61 3.97 -22.03
C ALA A 199 2.85 3.71 -20.73
N GLU A 200 2.62 4.76 -19.94
CA GLU A 200 1.92 4.67 -18.66
C GLU A 200 0.62 5.46 -18.64
N ALA A 201 -0.30 5.08 -17.75
CA ALA A 201 -1.61 5.72 -17.61
C ALA A 201 -1.55 7.25 -17.37
N TYR A 202 -0.43 7.75 -16.86
CA TYR A 202 -0.22 9.16 -16.50
C TYR A 202 1.12 9.75 -17.01
N GLY A 203 1.76 9.11 -18.00
CA GLY A 203 3.03 9.59 -18.57
C GLY A 203 3.80 8.50 -19.32
N VAL A 204 5.11 8.49 -19.12
CA VAL A 204 6.02 7.46 -19.62
C VAL A 204 6.87 6.92 -18.48
N LYS A 205 7.08 5.60 -18.46
CA LYS A 205 8.09 4.96 -17.60
C LYS A 205 9.40 4.81 -18.39
N PHE A 206 10.52 5.08 -17.73
CA PHE A 206 11.88 4.90 -18.27
C PHE A 206 12.64 3.85 -17.47
N THR A 207 12.98 2.74 -18.10
CA THR A 207 13.87 1.72 -17.50
C THR A 207 15.31 1.98 -17.95
N VAL A 208 16.19 2.37 -17.03
CA VAL A 208 17.60 2.73 -17.31
C VAL A 208 18.40 1.48 -17.66
N THR A 209 18.93 1.42 -18.89
CA THR A 209 19.27 0.16 -19.57
C THR A 209 20.44 -0.61 -18.95
N GLY A 210 21.34 0.05 -18.21
CA GLY A 210 22.45 -0.60 -17.52
C GLY A 210 22.26 -0.83 -16.01
N THR A 211 21.13 -0.41 -15.43
CA THR A 211 20.84 -0.61 -14.00
C THR A 211 19.55 -1.39 -13.75
N GLY A 212 18.56 -1.26 -14.63
CA GLY A 212 17.19 -1.73 -14.41
C GLY A 212 16.31 -0.75 -13.63
N ARG A 213 16.83 0.38 -13.16
CA ARG A 213 16.07 1.36 -12.37
C ARG A 213 14.96 2.00 -13.23
N GLU A 214 13.76 2.11 -12.66
CA GLU A 214 12.59 2.67 -13.33
C GLU A 214 12.35 4.13 -12.89
N LEU A 215 12.07 5.02 -13.83
CA LEU A 215 11.82 6.45 -13.59
C LEU A 215 10.56 6.93 -14.32
N ALA A 216 9.75 7.81 -13.72
CA ALA A 216 8.55 8.36 -14.35
C ALA A 216 8.89 9.69 -15.01
N TYR A 217 8.43 9.84 -16.25
CA TYR A 217 8.44 11.09 -16.99
C TYR A 217 6.99 11.50 -17.24
N SER A 218 6.47 12.25 -16.28
CA SER A 218 5.05 12.50 -16.08
C SER A 218 4.81 13.97 -15.72
N ARG A 219 3.64 14.29 -15.16
CA ARG A 219 3.23 15.65 -14.77
C ARG A 219 3.29 16.65 -15.94
N LEU A 220 2.87 16.20 -17.13
CA LEU A 220 2.83 16.98 -18.36
C LEU A 220 1.75 18.08 -18.28
N HIS A 221 2.09 19.23 -17.71
CA HIS A 221 1.26 20.41 -17.74
C HIS A 221 1.72 21.32 -18.90
N VAL A 222 0.78 22.02 -19.52
CA VAL A 222 1.07 22.82 -20.72
C VAL A 222 0.33 24.15 -20.65
N THR A 223 1.09 25.24 -20.70
CA THR A 223 0.57 26.61 -20.61
C THR A 223 0.94 27.43 -21.83
N ASP A 224 -0.01 28.23 -22.29
CA ASP A 224 0.22 29.28 -23.28
C ASP A 224 0.65 30.60 -22.60
N ALA A 225 1.12 31.58 -23.38
CA ALA A 225 1.70 32.82 -22.86
C ALA A 225 0.72 33.73 -22.08
N THR A 226 -0.58 33.42 -22.05
CA THR A 226 -1.57 34.06 -21.17
C THR A 226 -1.74 33.36 -19.83
N GLY A 227 -1.09 32.22 -19.63
CA GLY A 227 -1.31 31.32 -18.48
C GLY A 227 -2.47 30.34 -18.70
N ARG A 228 -3.05 30.27 -19.90
CA ARG A 228 -4.12 29.32 -20.23
C ARG A 228 -3.55 27.91 -20.39
N GLU A 229 -4.11 26.96 -19.65
CA GLU A 229 -3.79 25.54 -19.76
C GLU A 229 -4.29 24.95 -21.09
N LEU A 230 -3.50 24.04 -21.68
CA LEU A 230 -3.77 23.39 -22.97
C LEU A 230 -3.81 21.87 -22.81
N THR A 231 -4.79 21.22 -23.41
CA THR A 231 -4.86 19.74 -23.43
C THR A 231 -3.67 19.15 -24.17
N ALA A 232 -2.95 18.24 -23.52
CA ALA A 232 -1.74 17.61 -24.03
C ALA A 232 -1.63 16.13 -23.66
N ARG A 233 -0.74 15.40 -24.33
CA ARG A 233 -0.41 13.99 -24.06
C ARG A 233 1.01 13.65 -24.53
N LEU A 234 1.51 12.50 -24.08
CA LEU A 234 2.82 11.98 -24.42
C LEU A 234 2.67 10.63 -25.15
N ASP A 235 2.68 10.64 -26.49
CA ASP A 235 2.60 9.43 -27.32
C ASP A 235 3.97 8.70 -27.25
N VAL A 236 4.06 7.45 -26.75
CA VAL A 236 5.25 6.59 -27.00
C VAL A 236 5.20 6.13 -28.45
N VAL A 237 6.30 6.33 -29.19
CA VAL A 237 6.38 5.95 -30.61
C VAL A 237 7.12 4.61 -30.78
N ASN A 238 8.13 4.37 -29.95
CA ASN A 238 8.80 3.09 -29.68
C ASN A 238 9.71 3.27 -28.45
N PRO A 239 10.38 2.23 -27.91
CA PRO A 239 11.18 2.36 -26.69
C PRO A 239 12.32 3.39 -26.72
N ASP A 240 12.72 3.88 -27.91
CA ASP A 240 13.79 4.87 -28.07
C ASP A 240 13.26 6.24 -28.58
N ARG A 241 11.93 6.41 -28.72
CA ARG A 241 11.26 7.62 -29.26
C ARG A 241 9.93 7.96 -28.58
N LEU A 242 9.79 9.22 -28.15
CA LEU A 242 8.52 9.79 -27.68
C LEU A 242 8.01 10.90 -28.62
N ARG A 243 6.75 11.29 -28.45
CA ARG A 243 6.15 12.47 -29.08
C ARG A 243 5.17 13.16 -28.13
N VAL A 244 5.53 14.35 -27.65
CA VAL A 244 4.54 15.24 -27.01
C VAL A 244 3.58 15.74 -28.07
N ILE A 245 2.29 15.76 -27.75
CA ILE A 245 1.25 16.41 -28.54
C ILE A 245 0.47 17.40 -27.68
N VAL A 246 0.17 18.57 -28.24
CA VAL A 246 -0.58 19.66 -27.59
C VAL A 246 -1.67 20.20 -28.52
N GLN A 247 -2.86 20.43 -27.98
CA GLN A 247 -3.97 21.09 -28.66
C GLN A 247 -3.85 22.62 -28.51
N ASP A 248 -2.96 23.23 -29.29
CA ASP A 248 -2.62 24.66 -29.25
C ASP A 248 -3.66 25.58 -29.96
N ALA A 249 -4.92 25.14 -30.06
CA ALA A 249 -5.96 25.90 -30.74
C ALA A 249 -6.18 27.25 -30.05
N GLY A 250 -5.91 28.34 -30.77
CA GLY A 250 -5.97 29.71 -30.25
C GLY A 250 -4.91 30.06 -29.20
N ALA A 251 -3.84 29.26 -29.05
CA ALA A 251 -2.83 29.48 -28.02
C ALA A 251 -1.91 30.68 -28.30
N ALA A 252 -1.66 31.47 -27.26
CA ALA A 252 -0.64 32.52 -27.29
C ALA A 252 0.75 31.91 -27.10
N TYR A 253 1.72 32.29 -27.94
CA TYR A 253 3.10 31.78 -27.84
C TYR A 253 4.02 32.76 -27.07
N PRO A 254 5.02 32.27 -26.31
CA PRO A 254 5.48 30.88 -26.21
C PRO A 254 4.51 29.92 -25.51
N VAL A 255 4.52 28.64 -25.94
CA VAL A 255 3.85 27.54 -25.25
C VAL A 255 4.92 26.76 -24.46
N ARG A 256 4.70 26.60 -23.15
CA ARG A 256 5.57 25.86 -22.24
C ARG A 256 4.95 24.50 -21.93
N ILE A 257 5.73 23.45 -22.10
CA ILE A 257 5.36 22.04 -21.88
C ILE A 257 6.36 21.48 -20.86
N ASP A 258 5.94 20.95 -19.71
CA ASP A 258 6.84 20.85 -18.54
C ASP A 258 7.00 19.48 -17.82
N PRO A 259 7.17 18.36 -18.56
CA PRO A 259 7.32 17.04 -17.95
C PRO A 259 8.49 16.96 -16.96
N THR A 260 8.30 16.15 -15.93
CA THR A 260 9.24 15.98 -14.82
C THR A 260 9.73 14.54 -14.74
N PHE A 261 11.05 14.36 -14.65
CA PHE A 261 11.65 13.11 -14.19
C PHE A 261 11.49 13.03 -12.67
N SER A 262 10.56 12.20 -12.24
CA SER A 262 10.66 11.55 -10.95
C SER A 262 11.09 10.09 -11.19
N ASP A 263 11.18 9.33 -10.13
CA ASP A 263 11.25 7.88 -10.15
C ASP A 263 9.86 7.29 -10.51
N ALA A 264 9.79 6.02 -10.91
CA ALA A 264 8.66 5.52 -11.71
C ALA A 264 7.33 5.50 -10.96
N ASP A 265 7.41 5.33 -9.67
CA ASP A 265 6.92 4.03 -9.25
C ASP A 265 5.47 4.28 -8.60
N TRP A 266 4.80 5.41 -8.97
CA TRP A 266 3.52 6.01 -8.42
C TRP A 266 2.43 6.62 -9.35
N VAL A 267 1.21 6.85 -8.78
CA VAL A 267 0.30 7.99 -9.11
C VAL A 267 -0.25 8.75 -7.86
N ALA A 268 -1.55 9.07 -7.62
CA ALA A 268 -2.13 9.68 -6.37
C ALA A 268 -3.70 9.65 -6.14
N LEU A 269 -4.30 10.26 -5.09
CA LEU A 269 -5.63 9.87 -4.52
C LEU A 269 -7.11 10.34 -4.97
N ASN A 270 -7.48 11.64 -5.09
CA ASN A 270 -8.52 12.30 -5.94
C ASN A 270 -7.93 13.57 -6.67
N THR A 271 -8.34 14.00 -7.84
CA THR A 271 -7.64 15.14 -8.47
C THR A 271 -7.72 16.47 -7.69
N GLY A 272 -8.70 16.63 -6.79
CA GLY A 272 -9.05 17.87 -6.08
C GLY A 272 -8.36 18.15 -4.74
N ILE A 273 -7.74 17.16 -4.09
CA ILE A 273 -6.78 17.31 -2.98
C ILE A 273 -7.49 17.74 -1.64
N ALA A 274 -7.51 17.05 -0.48
CA ALA A 274 -6.43 16.65 0.46
C ALA A 274 -6.90 15.86 1.76
N GLY A 275 -6.00 15.61 2.78
CA GLY A 275 -6.18 14.78 4.01
C GLY A 275 -6.27 15.33 5.49
N ALA A 276 -5.42 14.98 6.49
CA ALA A 276 -5.49 15.16 7.99
C ALA A 276 -4.87 16.38 8.81
N ASN A 277 -4.59 16.35 10.16
CA ASN A 277 -3.61 17.11 11.08
C ASN A 277 -3.10 16.54 12.45
N SER A 278 -3.51 15.38 12.96
CA SER A 278 -2.83 14.71 14.12
C SER A 278 -3.00 13.15 14.01
N LEU A 279 -2.26 12.29 14.72
CA LEU A 279 -2.17 10.77 14.78
C LEU A 279 -3.26 9.77 14.16
N MET A 280 -3.05 8.42 14.11
CA MET A 280 -3.95 7.35 13.47
C MET A 280 -3.84 5.77 13.68
N TYR A 281 -2.80 5.17 14.27
CA TYR A 281 -2.64 3.80 14.82
C TYR A 281 -3.07 2.36 14.26
N ALA A 282 -4.13 2.00 13.47
CA ALA A 282 -4.28 0.64 12.77
C ALA A 282 -5.55 0.32 11.93
N LEU A 283 -5.49 -0.76 11.09
CA LEU A 283 -6.41 -1.07 9.96
C LEU A 283 -6.61 -2.55 9.44
N ALA A 284 -7.56 -2.83 8.49
CA ALA A 284 -7.74 -3.97 7.51
C ALA A 284 -8.97 -3.80 6.53
N VAL A 285 -9.56 -4.86 5.89
CA VAL A 285 -10.37 -4.83 4.61
C VAL A 285 -11.55 -5.84 4.39
N ASP A 286 -12.67 -5.44 3.75
CA ASP A 286 -13.86 -6.26 3.40
C ASP A 286 -13.88 -6.84 1.98
N GLY A 287 -14.73 -7.86 1.82
CA GLY A 287 -14.96 -8.57 0.57
C GLY A 287 -15.91 -7.91 -0.43
N SER A 288 -16.40 -6.68 -0.20
CA SER A 288 -17.15 -5.92 -1.22
C SER A 288 -16.45 -4.63 -1.64
N GLY A 289 -15.17 -4.50 -1.32
CA GLY A 289 -14.32 -3.46 -1.84
C GLY A 289 -14.56 -2.08 -1.25
N ASN A 290 -14.61 -1.98 0.08
CA ASN A 290 -14.63 -0.73 0.82
C ASN A 290 -13.45 -0.74 1.81
N LEU A 291 -12.74 0.35 2.05
CA LEU A 291 -12.05 0.58 3.33
C LEU A 291 -13.06 1.10 4.35
N TYR A 292 -12.61 1.30 5.62
CA TYR A 292 -13.10 1.82 6.93
C TYR A 292 -12.09 2.72 7.70
N ALA A 293 -12.47 3.81 8.43
CA ALA A 293 -11.54 4.95 8.68
C ALA A 293 -11.86 6.20 9.60
N GLY A 294 -11.05 6.59 10.63
CA GLY A 294 -11.25 7.83 11.43
C GLY A 294 -10.23 8.31 12.48
N GLY A 295 -10.33 9.58 12.96
CA GLY A 295 -10.00 10.02 14.33
C GLY A 295 -10.02 11.52 14.76
N GLU A 296 -9.21 12.06 15.70
CA GLU A 296 -9.33 13.39 16.46
C GLU A 296 -10.09 14.73 15.93
N PHE A 297 -11.14 14.86 15.04
CA PHE A 297 -11.35 16.08 14.15
C PHE A 297 -12.69 16.99 13.82
N THR A 298 -12.65 18.36 13.49
CA THR A 298 -13.66 19.38 12.85
C THR A 298 -13.45 20.53 11.65
N ALA A 299 -12.41 20.71 10.77
CA ALA A 299 -12.23 21.39 9.37
C ALA A 299 -11.42 20.81 7.99
N ILE A 300 -11.40 19.76 7.03
CA ILE A 300 -12.00 18.45 6.41
C ILE A 300 -11.94 18.29 4.86
N GLY A 301 -11.07 18.91 4.09
CA GLY A 301 -11.00 18.65 2.64
C GLY A 301 -12.27 18.71 1.76
N THR A 302 -13.52 19.06 2.15
CA THR A 302 -13.84 19.94 3.28
C THR A 302 -14.56 19.38 4.56
N VAL A 303 -15.34 18.22 4.76
CA VAL A 303 -16.54 17.70 5.68
C VAL A 303 -16.13 17.17 7.05
N ARG A 304 -17.03 17.22 8.04
CA ARG A 304 -16.76 16.70 9.38
C ARG A 304 -17.33 15.31 9.44
N ALA A 305 -16.48 14.33 9.57
CA ALA A 305 -16.79 13.35 10.56
C ALA A 305 -16.38 13.95 11.89
N ASN A 306 -17.25 13.76 12.86
CA ASN A 306 -16.86 13.66 14.21
C ASN A 306 -16.20 12.31 14.05
N TYR A 307 -14.89 12.42 14.12
CA TYR A 307 -14.00 11.58 14.95
C TYR A 307 -13.85 10.26 13.98
N ILE A 308 -14.75 9.88 13.04
CA ILE A 308 -14.79 8.57 12.31
C ILE A 308 -15.68 8.61 11.07
N ALA A 309 -15.32 7.91 10.00
CA ALA A 309 -16.03 8.04 8.73
C ALA A 309 -16.34 6.73 7.98
N LYS A 310 -17.26 6.79 6.96
CA LYS A 310 -17.33 5.91 5.72
C LYS A 310 -16.74 6.50 4.40
N TRP A 311 -16.31 5.66 3.43
CA TRP A 311 -16.08 5.84 1.98
C TRP A 311 -16.28 4.46 1.32
N ASN A 312 -16.78 4.46 0.09
CA ASN A 312 -17.43 3.36 -0.63
C ASN A 312 -16.90 3.00 -2.05
N GLY A 313 -15.91 3.74 -2.55
CA GLY A 313 -15.51 3.75 -3.97
C GLY A 313 -15.45 5.17 -4.59
N SER A 314 -16.16 6.15 -4.00
CA SER A 314 -16.38 7.46 -4.64
C SER A 314 -16.21 8.72 -3.78
N THR A 315 -16.59 8.69 -2.49
CA THR A 315 -16.50 9.84 -1.53
C THR A 315 -16.71 9.35 -0.08
N TRP A 316 -16.79 10.21 0.96
CA TRP A 316 -16.16 10.04 2.30
C TRP A 316 -16.94 10.86 3.43
N SER A 317 -17.37 10.33 4.61
CA SER A 317 -17.85 10.95 5.93
C SER A 317 -18.87 10.21 6.89
N VAL A 318 -20.14 10.58 7.14
CA VAL A 318 -20.99 10.19 8.32
C VAL A 318 -22.55 9.88 8.16
N LEU A 319 -23.33 9.80 9.27
CA LEU A 319 -24.63 9.07 9.58
C LEU A 319 -25.82 9.82 10.35
N GLY A 320 -26.16 9.49 11.66
CA GLY A 320 -27.32 9.91 12.53
C GLY A 320 -27.15 10.68 13.90
N SER A 321 -26.61 10.15 15.02
CA SER A 321 -26.15 10.92 16.25
C SER A 321 -24.84 10.38 16.91
N GLY A 322 -24.54 9.95 18.18
CA GLY A 322 -23.28 9.15 18.49
C GLY A 322 -22.56 9.01 19.89
N MET A 323 -21.33 8.47 19.88
CA MET A 323 -20.47 7.88 20.96
C MET A 323 -19.73 8.80 22.02
N ASN A 324 -18.36 8.79 22.29
CA ASN A 324 -17.45 9.56 23.29
C ASN A 324 -15.84 9.85 23.39
N ALA A 325 -14.77 9.13 22.83
CA ALA A 325 -13.47 9.63 22.12
C ALA A 325 -12.55 8.74 21.22
N SER A 326 -11.28 8.58 21.60
CA SER A 326 -9.98 8.10 21.04
C SER A 326 -9.52 6.96 20.08
N VAL A 327 -10.20 6.23 19.16
CA VAL A 327 -9.80 4.89 18.55
C VAL A 327 -8.34 4.68 18.00
N ARG A 328 -7.68 3.49 18.00
CA ARG A 328 -6.26 3.22 17.57
C ARG A 328 -5.99 1.92 16.76
N ALA A 329 -6.94 1.02 16.47
CA ALA A 329 -6.77 0.00 15.41
C ALA A 329 -8.13 -0.47 14.90
N LEU A 330 -8.13 -1.53 14.06
CA LEU A 330 -9.07 -1.92 12.99
C LEU A 330 -8.79 -3.40 12.49
N ALA A 331 -9.76 -4.19 11.99
CA ALA A 331 -9.65 -5.51 11.29
C ALA A 331 -10.99 -6.10 10.74
N VAL A 332 -11.11 -7.36 10.19
CA VAL A 332 -12.29 -7.86 9.36
C VAL A 332 -12.77 -9.36 9.29
N SER A 333 -14.10 -9.59 9.14
CA SER A 333 -14.85 -10.74 8.53
C SER A 333 -16.42 -10.55 8.57
N GLY A 334 -17.14 -10.36 7.45
CA GLY A 334 -18.64 -10.27 7.47
C GLY A 334 -19.24 -8.84 7.47
N SER A 335 -20.44 -8.62 8.08
CA SER A 335 -21.43 -7.54 7.74
C SER A 335 -21.72 -6.39 8.76
N ASP A 336 -21.52 -6.56 10.05
CA ASP A 336 -21.34 -5.47 11.01
C ASP A 336 -19.84 -5.16 11.07
N LEU A 337 -19.44 -3.97 11.55
CA LEU A 337 -18.01 -3.73 11.82
C LEU A 337 -17.53 -4.24 13.18
N TYR A 338 -16.93 -3.43 14.04
CA TYR A 338 -16.65 -3.50 15.47
C TYR A 338 -16.16 -2.03 15.77
N ALA A 339 -16.73 -1.20 16.70
CA ALA A 339 -16.53 0.30 16.80
C ALA A 339 -17.10 1.13 18.04
N GLY A 340 -16.32 1.92 18.86
CA GLY A 340 -16.77 2.93 19.94
C GLY A 340 -15.74 3.84 20.71
N GLY A 341 -16.11 4.62 21.80
CA GLY A 341 -15.33 5.62 22.66
C GLY A 341 -15.79 6.10 24.09
N THR A 342 -15.16 7.11 24.81
CA THR A 342 -15.03 7.25 26.33
C THR A 342 -15.55 8.38 27.25
N PHE A 343 -16.27 8.09 28.35
CA PHE A 343 -16.86 9.16 29.23
C PHE A 343 -17.55 8.62 30.49
N SER A 344 -18.43 9.44 31.09
CA SER A 344 -19.67 9.07 31.77
C SER A 344 -20.88 9.66 31.02
N THR A 345 -22.03 8.97 30.95
CA THR A 345 -23.18 9.18 30.01
C THR A 345 -22.96 8.62 28.59
N ALA A 346 -22.99 9.42 27.49
CA ALA A 346 -22.62 9.24 26.03
C ALA A 346 -22.56 7.82 25.36
N GLY A 347 -22.19 7.57 24.07
CA GLY A 347 -22.59 6.36 23.31
C GLY A 347 -23.70 6.62 22.30
N GLY A 348 -24.89 7.02 22.75
CA GLY A 348 -25.31 7.68 24.00
C GLY A 348 -26.02 6.80 25.02
N THR A 349 -25.67 6.79 26.34
CA THR A 349 -26.51 6.65 27.57
C THR A 349 -25.68 6.23 28.82
N SER A 350 -25.09 5.04 28.83
CA SER A 350 -24.08 4.49 29.79
C SER A 350 -23.45 3.20 29.15
N ALA A 351 -22.29 2.60 29.52
CA ALA A 351 -21.70 1.31 28.97
C ALA A 351 -20.17 1.32 28.74
N ILE A 352 -19.39 1.02 29.77
CA ILE A 352 -17.94 1.24 29.77
C ILE A 352 -17.33 0.51 28.51
N ARG A 353 -16.29 1.02 27.88
CA ARG A 353 -15.31 0.25 27.11
C ARG A 353 -15.55 -0.12 25.65
N ILE A 354 -16.77 -0.51 25.23
CA ILE A 354 -17.00 -1.34 24.03
C ILE A 354 -18.55 -1.60 23.65
N ALA A 355 -19.03 -2.25 22.52
CA ALA A 355 -20.45 -2.47 21.99
C ALA A 355 -20.63 -2.92 20.46
N LYS A 356 -21.82 -3.31 19.88
CA LYS A 356 -22.14 -3.71 18.42
C LYS A 356 -23.13 -2.76 17.67
N TRP A 357 -23.11 -2.84 16.33
CA TRP A 357 -23.79 -2.06 15.27
C TRP A 357 -23.51 -2.67 13.85
N ASN A 358 -24.55 -2.93 13.05
CA ASN A 358 -24.51 -3.77 11.83
C ASN A 358 -24.55 -3.05 10.49
N GLY A 359 -24.27 -1.75 10.54
CA GLY A 359 -24.80 -0.82 9.57
C GLY A 359 -25.97 0.01 10.10
N ASN A 360 -26.52 -0.26 11.32
CA ASN A 360 -27.65 0.52 11.88
C ASN A 360 -27.83 0.81 13.41
N VAL A 361 -27.56 -0.09 14.41
CA VAL A 361 -27.61 0.01 15.94
C VAL A 361 -27.54 -1.42 16.93
N TRP A 362 -26.44 -0.90 17.69
CA TRP A 362 -26.60 -0.01 18.89
C TRP A 362 -26.37 -0.53 20.36
N SER A 363 -25.45 -1.43 20.77
CA SER A 363 -25.29 -1.81 22.22
C SER A 363 -24.54 -3.11 22.61
N PRO A 364 -24.84 -3.85 23.72
CA PRO A 364 -24.11 -5.12 24.04
C PRO A 364 -24.87 -6.30 24.75
N LEU A 365 -24.21 -7.35 25.30
CA LEU A 365 -24.78 -8.65 25.82
C LEU A 365 -23.99 -9.28 27.03
N ASP A 366 -24.45 -9.33 28.32
CA ASP A 366 -23.73 -9.61 29.65
C ASP A 366 -23.30 -8.37 30.57
N SER A 367 -22.05 -8.06 31.06
CA SER A 367 -21.74 -6.80 31.85
C SER A 367 -20.31 -6.05 31.93
N GLY A 368 -19.23 -6.30 31.15
CA GLY A 368 -18.04 -5.42 30.93
C GLY A 368 -16.56 -5.73 31.36
N ILE A 369 -15.69 -4.69 31.45
CA ILE A 369 -14.35 -4.25 32.02
C ILE A 369 -14.18 -2.71 32.45
N SER A 370 -13.51 -2.17 33.53
CA SER A 370 -13.44 -0.66 33.84
C SER A 370 -12.14 0.03 34.44
N GLY A 371 -11.56 1.17 33.95
CA GLY A 371 -10.26 1.77 34.48
C GLY A 371 -9.56 3.01 33.77
N GLY A 372 -8.29 2.92 33.26
CA GLY A 372 -7.51 3.90 32.41
C GLY A 372 -7.51 3.73 30.83
N SER A 373 -6.57 4.34 30.06
CA SER A 373 -6.57 4.71 28.57
C SER A 373 -6.69 3.57 27.48
N VAL A 374 -6.10 3.59 26.25
CA VAL A 374 -6.27 2.47 25.23
C VAL A 374 -5.32 2.42 24.00
N TYR A 375 -5.23 1.30 23.19
CA TYR A 375 -4.65 1.17 21.80
C TYR A 375 -5.18 0.20 20.59
N ALA A 376 -6.16 -0.79 20.52
CA ALA A 376 -6.61 -1.55 19.24
C ALA A 376 -7.83 -2.56 19.26
N LEU A 377 -8.33 -3.21 18.14
CA LEU A 377 -9.27 -4.43 18.03
C LEU A 377 -9.31 -5.38 16.74
N ALA A 378 -10.05 -6.54 16.71
CA ALA A 378 -9.83 -7.81 15.91
C ALA A 378 -10.93 -8.92 15.80
N VAL A 379 -10.63 -10.13 15.26
CA VAL A 379 -11.55 -11.15 14.65
C VAL A 379 -11.14 -12.60 14.92
N SER A 380 -12.03 -13.57 14.71
CA SER A 380 -11.75 -14.88 14.11
C SER A 380 -13.05 -15.66 13.78
N GLY A 381 -13.59 -15.62 12.56
CA GLY A 381 -14.71 -16.45 12.09
C GLY A 381 -16.07 -16.16 12.73
N SER A 382 -16.32 -16.68 13.93
CA SER A 382 -17.44 -16.30 14.81
C SER A 382 -17.04 -15.31 15.91
N ASP A 383 -15.74 -15.13 16.11
CA ASP A 383 -15.11 -14.61 17.31
C ASP A 383 -14.32 -13.30 17.00
N LEU A 384 -13.68 -12.64 17.97
CA LEU A 384 -13.02 -11.30 17.93
C LEU A 384 -11.50 -11.41 18.30
N TYR A 385 -10.72 -10.38 18.71
CA TYR A 385 -9.56 -10.29 19.68
C TYR A 385 -9.81 -9.16 20.73
N ALA A 386 -9.22 -9.19 21.95
CA ALA A 386 -9.76 -8.57 23.19
C ALA A 386 -8.83 -8.05 24.36
N GLY A 387 -8.26 -6.83 24.35
CA GLY A 387 -7.91 -6.17 25.65
C GLY A 387 -6.76 -5.16 25.90
N GLY A 388 -6.47 -4.75 27.18
CA GLY A 388 -5.35 -3.84 27.57
C GLY A 388 -4.84 -3.60 29.06
N ASN A 389 -4.61 -2.42 29.71
CA ASN A 389 -4.05 -2.30 31.11
C ASN A 389 -4.92 -2.88 32.23
N PHE A 390 -5.90 -3.69 31.89
CA PHE A 390 -6.99 -4.11 32.73
C PHE A 390 -6.85 -5.12 33.90
N ALA A 391 -7.65 -4.99 34.97
CA ALA A 391 -7.73 -5.76 36.23
C ALA A 391 -9.12 -6.29 36.74
N GLY A 392 -9.76 -7.31 36.10
CA GLY A 392 -10.51 -8.33 36.86
C GLY A 392 -11.80 -9.00 36.29
N ALA A 393 -11.77 -10.08 35.47
CA ALA A 393 -12.63 -10.05 34.27
C ALA A 393 -13.40 -11.15 33.49
N GLY A 394 -14.23 -10.73 32.52
CA GLY A 394 -15.61 -11.14 32.64
C GLY A 394 -15.95 -10.91 34.10
N VAL A 395 -16.18 -11.98 34.83
CA VAL A 395 -16.06 -11.99 36.29
C VAL A 395 -14.61 -12.27 36.79
N THR A 396 -14.09 -11.48 37.75
CA THR A 396 -12.96 -11.78 38.71
C THR A 396 -11.47 -11.50 38.39
N SER A 397 -10.58 -12.39 37.86
CA SER A 397 -9.11 -12.10 37.70
C SER A 397 -8.33 -12.90 36.60
N ALA A 398 -7.32 -12.42 35.83
CA ALA A 398 -6.61 -13.10 34.67
C ALA A 398 -5.83 -12.11 33.79
N ASN A 399 -4.62 -11.84 34.15
CA ASN A 399 -3.94 -10.68 33.61
C ASN A 399 -3.82 -10.64 32.06
N ARG A 400 -3.33 -9.53 31.55
CA ARG A 400 -2.57 -9.42 30.31
C ARG A 400 -3.25 -9.59 28.91
N ILE A 401 -4.22 -10.49 28.71
CA ILE A 401 -4.89 -10.82 27.41
C ILE A 401 -6.24 -11.62 27.53
N ALA A 402 -7.21 -11.55 26.57
CA ALA A 402 -8.57 -12.12 26.76
C ALA A 402 -9.33 -12.58 25.48
N LYS A 403 -10.71 -12.60 25.55
CA LYS A 403 -11.59 -13.82 25.42
C LYS A 403 -13.16 -13.65 25.13
N TRP A 404 -13.73 -13.52 23.90
CA TRP A 404 -15.10 -12.97 23.48
C TRP A 404 -15.70 -13.46 22.12
N ASN A 405 -16.90 -14.07 22.00
CA ASN A 405 -17.66 -14.27 20.72
C ASN A 405 -19.16 -13.90 20.80
N GLY A 406 -20.05 -14.86 21.06
CA GLY A 406 -21.40 -14.63 21.56
C GLY A 406 -21.53 -14.80 23.08
N GLY A 407 -20.53 -15.40 23.77
CA GLY A 407 -20.70 -16.09 25.07
C GLY A 407 -20.59 -15.32 26.41
N ALA A 408 -19.40 -15.35 27.05
CA ALA A 408 -19.06 -14.85 28.41
C ALA A 408 -17.52 -14.70 28.67
N TRP A 409 -16.96 -13.50 28.94
CA TRP A 409 -15.50 -13.20 28.91
C TRP A 409 -14.65 -14.10 29.80
N SER A 410 -13.33 -14.17 29.57
CA SER A 410 -12.31 -14.24 30.64
C SER A 410 -10.86 -14.34 30.14
N ALA A 411 -10.27 -15.53 30.12
CA ALA A 411 -8.82 -15.74 30.32
C ALA A 411 -8.16 -16.78 29.40
N LEU A 412 -6.92 -16.54 28.92
CA LEU A 412 -5.77 -17.48 28.86
C LEU A 412 -4.49 -16.64 28.82
N GLY A 413 -3.31 -16.93 29.39
CA GLY A 413 -2.72 -18.04 30.15
C GLY A 413 -2.85 -18.14 31.68
N SER A 414 -1.72 -18.18 32.40
CA SER A 414 -1.51 -17.39 33.65
C SER A 414 -0.95 -16.02 33.30
N GLY A 415 -0.22 -16.05 32.20
CA GLY A 415 0.69 -15.10 31.64
C GLY A 415 1.50 -14.15 32.51
N MET A 416 1.76 -13.09 31.78
CA MET A 416 2.76 -12.05 31.69
C MET A 416 2.76 -10.80 32.60
N ASN A 417 3.58 -9.77 32.31
CA ASN A 417 4.13 -8.77 33.23
C ASN A 417 4.18 -7.25 32.81
N GLY A 418 3.99 -6.81 31.54
CA GLY A 418 3.73 -5.39 31.17
C GLY A 418 3.41 -5.13 29.67
N THR A 419 2.82 -3.95 29.36
CA THR A 419 1.99 -3.35 28.25
C THR A 419 1.84 -3.93 26.79
N VAL A 420 0.96 -3.39 25.88
CA VAL A 420 0.73 -3.84 24.45
C VAL A 420 0.42 -2.72 23.38
N GLN A 421 -0.02 -2.98 22.09
CA GLN A 421 -0.91 -2.19 21.14
C GLN A 421 -1.62 -2.58 19.73
N ALA A 422 -1.55 -3.70 18.94
CA ALA A 422 -2.45 -4.12 17.77
C ALA A 422 -2.26 -5.63 17.30
N LEU A 423 -3.13 -6.33 16.53
CA LEU A 423 -2.88 -7.77 16.11
C LEU A 423 -3.45 -8.25 14.71
N ALA A 424 -4.12 -9.47 14.58
CA ALA A 424 -4.51 -10.32 13.39
C ALA A 424 -4.51 -11.91 13.47
N VAL A 425 -5.23 -12.71 12.61
CA VAL A 425 -5.46 -14.23 12.63
C VAL A 425 -5.26 -15.17 11.37
N SER A 426 -4.44 -16.23 11.48
CA SER A 426 -4.11 -17.26 10.49
C SER A 426 -4.60 -18.64 10.86
N GLY A 427 -5.44 -19.20 9.99
CA GLY A 427 -6.05 -20.52 10.15
C GLY A 427 -6.68 -20.67 11.52
N GLY A 428 -6.09 -21.52 12.33
CA GLY A 428 -6.51 -21.77 13.71
C GLY A 428 -5.47 -21.46 14.77
N ASP A 429 -4.27 -20.99 14.42
CA ASP A 429 -3.22 -20.75 15.41
C ASP A 429 -3.42 -19.44 16.16
N LEU A 430 -2.39 -19.00 16.87
CA LEU A 430 -2.44 -17.97 17.89
C LEU A 430 -1.02 -17.77 18.44
N TYR A 431 -0.27 -16.75 18.05
CA TYR A 431 0.90 -16.33 18.84
C TYR A 431 1.23 -14.86 18.62
N ALA A 432 1.64 -14.14 19.67
CA ALA A 432 1.89 -12.70 19.64
C ALA A 432 3.21 -12.31 20.31
N GLY A 433 3.50 -11.02 20.39
CA GLY A 433 4.58 -10.54 21.23
C GLY A 433 4.38 -9.09 21.62
N GLY A 434 5.37 -8.43 22.26
CA GLY A 434 5.30 -7.10 22.91
C GLY A 434 6.55 -6.58 23.56
N ALA A 435 6.70 -5.29 23.87
CA ALA A 435 7.47 -4.68 24.96
C ALA A 435 8.10 -5.50 26.15
N PHE A 436 7.90 -6.81 26.28
CA PHE A 436 7.65 -7.63 27.47
C PHE A 436 8.40 -9.01 27.87
N SER A 437 9.16 -9.11 29.00
CA SER A 437 9.69 -10.35 29.74
C SER A 437 8.77 -11.58 30.13
N THR A 438 9.03 -12.90 29.90
CA THR A 438 8.62 -14.16 30.71
C THR A 438 7.64 -15.34 30.23
N ALA A 439 7.45 -15.75 28.96
CA ALA A 439 6.31 -16.51 28.35
C ALA A 439 6.07 -17.98 28.64
N GLY A 440 4.80 -18.43 28.76
CA GLY A 440 4.55 -19.77 29.32
C GLY A 440 4.93 -19.87 30.81
N GLY A 441 5.86 -19.03 31.28
CA GLY A 441 6.29 -18.79 32.64
C GLY A 441 7.75 -19.12 32.94
N THR A 442 8.35 -20.17 32.38
CA THR A 442 9.27 -20.07 31.22
C THR A 442 9.88 -18.64 31.07
N ASN A 443 11.18 -18.44 31.42
CA ASN A 443 11.81 -17.10 31.65
C ASN A 443 13.35 -17.03 31.34
N ILE A 444 13.86 -15.94 30.72
CA ILE A 444 15.15 -15.93 29.94
C ILE A 444 15.87 -14.58 29.61
N GLY A 445 15.89 -14.13 28.33
CA GLY A 445 16.67 -13.00 27.74
C GLY A 445 15.85 -11.90 27.01
N TYR A 446 15.44 -12.08 25.73
CA TYR A 446 14.67 -11.09 24.94
C TYR A 446 13.37 -11.65 24.26
N GLY A 447 12.55 -10.77 23.67
CA GLY A 447 11.68 -10.64 22.45
C GLY A 447 10.36 -11.27 21.83
N ILE A 448 10.02 -12.55 21.57
CA ILE A 448 8.68 -12.94 20.93
C ILE A 448 8.14 -14.35 21.21
N ALA A 449 7.02 -14.87 20.62
CA ALA A 449 6.96 -16.31 20.34
C ALA A 449 5.98 -17.07 19.34
N LYS A 450 6.02 -18.46 19.30
CA LYS A 450 5.34 -19.60 18.51
C LYS A 450 4.04 -20.30 19.05
N TRP A 451 3.24 -21.05 18.25
CA TRP A 451 2.29 -22.12 18.81
C TRP A 451 1.66 -25.06 17.33
N ASN A 452 0.52 -25.86 17.38
CA ASN A 452 -0.93 -25.53 17.56
C ASN A 452 -1.57 -25.52 18.99
N GLY A 453 -2.60 -24.67 19.15
CA GLY A 453 -3.78 -24.84 20.04
C GLY A 453 -3.72 -24.72 21.58
N SER A 454 -2.57 -24.82 22.27
CA SER A 454 -2.58 -24.99 23.76
C SER A 454 -1.50 -24.35 24.68
N ALA A 455 -0.21 -24.15 24.31
CA ALA A 455 0.79 -23.54 25.22
C ALA A 455 2.03 -22.83 24.58
N TRP A 456 2.75 -22.02 25.39
CA TRP A 456 3.82 -21.04 25.09
C TRP A 456 5.32 -21.43 25.56
N SER A 457 6.45 -21.45 24.77
CA SER A 457 7.91 -21.11 25.14
C SER A 457 8.94 -20.13 24.30
N ALA A 458 9.46 -20.23 23.02
CA ALA A 458 9.52 -19.40 21.70
C ALA A 458 10.62 -19.89 20.67
N LEU A 459 10.65 -19.95 19.25
CA LEU A 459 11.35 -20.86 18.15
C LEU A 459 12.87 -21.04 17.69
N GLY A 460 13.73 -20.07 17.37
CA GLY A 460 15.17 -20.16 16.87
C GLY A 460 16.33 -19.64 17.78
N THR A 461 16.78 -18.35 17.69
CA THR A 461 17.38 -17.39 18.74
C THR A 461 17.19 -15.75 18.81
N GLY A 462 16.05 -15.04 18.51
CA GLY A 462 15.67 -13.70 17.85
C GLY A 462 16.18 -12.24 18.23
N MET A 463 15.30 -11.21 18.26
CA MET A 463 15.50 -9.73 18.43
C MET A 463 15.37 -8.89 19.83
N ASN A 464 15.95 -7.65 20.07
CA ASN A 464 15.95 -6.72 21.27
C ASN A 464 15.60 -5.12 21.25
N SER A 465 14.64 -4.53 20.50
CA SER A 465 13.57 -3.58 21.01
C SER A 465 12.26 -3.41 20.14
N ASN A 466 11.04 -3.34 20.72
CA ASN A 466 9.71 -3.14 20.02
C ASN A 466 9.10 -4.39 19.25
N VAL A 467 7.88 -4.34 18.62
CA VAL A 467 7.18 -4.98 17.39
C VAL A 467 5.68 -4.70 17.48
N ASN A 468 5.02 -4.18 16.44
CA ASN A 468 3.81 -3.40 16.73
C ASN A 468 2.65 -3.24 15.63
N ALA A 469 2.23 -4.25 14.86
CA ALA A 469 0.84 -4.63 14.39
C ALA A 469 0.96 -5.76 13.37
N LEU A 470 -0.13 -6.31 12.82
CA LEU A 470 0.03 -7.49 11.98
C LEU A 470 -1.02 -7.87 10.92
N ALA A 471 -0.60 -8.84 10.08
CA ALA A 471 -1.38 -9.88 9.39
C ALA A 471 -0.48 -11.13 8.94
N VAL A 472 -0.91 -12.18 8.15
CA VAL A 472 -0.10 -13.29 7.46
C VAL A 472 -0.32 -13.38 5.93
N SER A 473 0.65 -13.11 5.07
CA SER A 473 0.63 -13.66 3.70
C SER A 473 0.88 -15.16 3.72
N GLY A 474 -0.06 -15.91 3.15
CA GLY A 474 -0.33 -17.35 3.30
C GLY A 474 0.88 -18.29 3.42
N GLY A 475 1.57 -18.19 4.55
CA GLY A 475 2.95 -18.59 4.69
C GLY A 475 3.55 -18.00 5.97
N ASP A 476 4.06 -16.76 5.95
CA ASP A 476 5.33 -16.42 6.62
C ASP A 476 5.35 -15.39 7.79
N LEU A 477 6.35 -14.48 7.88
CA LEU A 477 6.29 -13.32 8.79
C LEU A 477 6.96 -11.99 8.36
N TYR A 478 6.15 -10.92 8.31
CA TYR A 478 6.36 -9.60 7.68
C TYR A 478 7.01 -8.68 8.69
N ALA A 479 8.27 -8.86 9.05
CA ALA A 479 8.69 -8.61 10.42
C ALA A 479 9.56 -7.38 10.74
N GLY A 480 8.96 -6.20 10.99
CA GLY A 480 9.75 -4.99 10.90
C GLY A 480 9.26 -3.73 11.56
N GLY A 481 10.23 -2.85 11.76
CA GLY A 481 10.64 -2.74 13.12
C GLY A 481 11.56 -1.62 13.61
N GLY A 482 12.10 -1.42 14.85
CA GLY A 482 12.76 -2.15 15.99
C GLY A 482 13.71 -1.10 16.62
N PHE A 483 14.98 -1.20 17.08
CA PHE A 483 16.10 -2.14 17.27
C PHE A 483 17.43 -2.22 16.40
N SER A 484 18.37 -3.18 16.55
CA SER A 484 19.59 -3.42 15.69
C SER A 484 20.40 -4.80 15.68
N THR A 485 20.06 -5.81 14.82
CA THR A 485 20.65 -7.16 14.38
C THR A 485 19.89 -8.60 14.45
N ALA A 486 18.78 -8.97 13.73
CA ALA A 486 17.97 -10.25 13.83
C ALA A 486 18.22 -11.31 12.75
N GLY A 487 17.68 -12.51 12.97
CA GLY A 487 18.19 -13.76 12.35
C GLY A 487 19.52 -14.21 12.97
N GLY A 488 20.20 -13.30 13.68
CA GLY A 488 21.63 -13.37 13.97
C GLY A 488 22.38 -12.05 13.69
N THR A 489 21.75 -11.10 13.00
CA THR A 489 22.37 -10.58 11.76
C THR A 489 22.02 -9.10 11.54
N GLY A 490 22.93 -8.25 10.97
CA GLY A 490 22.74 -6.83 10.51
C GLY A 490 21.36 -6.35 9.99
N ALA A 491 21.12 -5.87 8.77
CA ALA A 491 19.91 -5.43 8.00
C ALA A 491 18.70 -4.65 8.60
N ASN A 492 18.74 -3.33 8.81
CA ASN A 492 17.69 -2.47 9.40
C ASN A 492 16.21 -2.57 8.91
N ARG A 493 15.27 -1.99 9.65
CA ARG A 493 13.84 -1.96 9.32
C ARG A 493 13.02 -3.27 9.24
N ILE A 494 13.61 -4.36 8.79
CA ILE A 494 12.85 -5.56 8.43
C ILE A 494 13.34 -6.95 8.62
N ALA A 495 12.33 -7.81 8.55
CA ALA A 495 12.51 -9.21 8.54
C ALA A 495 11.33 -9.94 7.86
N LYS A 496 11.54 -11.26 7.84
CA LYS A 496 11.00 -12.31 6.98
C LYS A 496 10.93 -13.75 7.65
N TRP A 497 9.80 -14.44 7.94
CA TRP A 497 9.83 -15.86 8.50
C TRP A 497 8.59 -16.76 8.25
N ASP A 498 8.71 -17.69 7.31
CA ASP A 498 7.85 -18.79 6.78
C ASP A 498 7.54 -19.93 7.73
N GLY A 499 8.52 -20.17 8.60
CA GLY A 499 8.99 -21.52 8.81
C GLY A 499 10.23 -21.46 9.68
N SER A 500 11.26 -20.75 9.21
CA SER A 500 12.64 -21.13 9.53
C SER A 500 13.72 -20.07 9.92
N ALA A 501 13.80 -18.81 9.42
CA ALA A 501 15.09 -18.05 9.54
C ALA A 501 15.29 -16.48 9.74
N TRP A 502 14.52 -15.49 9.22
CA TRP A 502 14.83 -14.00 9.16
C TRP A 502 15.89 -13.49 8.13
N SER A 503 15.81 -12.21 7.61
CA SER A 503 16.57 -11.68 6.42
C SER A 503 16.20 -10.23 5.87
N ALA A 504 16.61 -9.80 4.62
CA ALA A 504 16.02 -8.70 3.78
C ALA A 504 16.09 -8.89 2.19
N LEU A 505 15.99 -7.87 1.24
CA LEU A 505 16.50 -7.79 -0.21
C LEU A 505 16.58 -6.38 -1.03
N GLY A 506 17.62 -5.48 -0.94
CA GLY A 506 17.78 -4.03 -1.42
C GLY A 506 18.72 -3.07 -0.53
N THR A 507 18.43 -1.80 -0.07
CA THR A 507 19.02 -1.18 1.20
C THR A 507 18.11 -0.64 2.37
N GLY A 508 16.83 -0.44 2.13
CA GLY A 508 15.86 0.34 2.90
C GLY A 508 16.28 1.56 3.74
N MET A 509 15.70 1.67 4.91
CA MET A 509 15.14 2.87 5.51
C MET A 509 15.47 3.58 6.90
N SER A 510 15.26 4.92 7.06
CA SER A 510 15.89 5.92 8.00
C SER A 510 15.27 6.52 9.35
N GLY A 511 13.99 6.39 9.75
CA GLY A 511 13.40 6.57 11.12
C GLY A 511 11.98 5.87 11.31
N THR A 512 11.41 5.81 12.52
CA THR A 512 10.32 4.87 12.95
C THR A 512 9.04 4.58 12.09
N VAL A 513 8.96 3.68 11.13
CA VAL A 513 7.70 3.00 10.69
C VAL A 513 6.84 2.29 11.80
N ASN A 514 5.56 1.82 11.63
CA ASN A 514 4.64 1.60 12.80
C ASN A 514 3.18 0.89 12.78
N ALA A 515 2.59 0.08 11.83
CA ALA A 515 1.47 -0.97 12.05
C ALA A 515 0.89 -1.60 10.69
N LEU A 516 0.22 -2.78 10.40
CA LEU A 516 0.16 -3.42 9.00
C LEU A 516 -0.99 -4.37 8.43
N ALA A 517 -0.78 -5.05 7.24
CA ALA A 517 -1.65 -5.26 6.00
C ALA A 517 -1.38 -6.41 5.03
N VAL A 518 -2.12 -6.81 3.98
CA VAL A 518 -1.69 -6.76 2.53
C VAL A 518 -2.90 -6.97 1.62
N SER A 519 -2.74 -6.66 0.34
CA SER A 519 -3.46 -7.18 -0.80
C SER A 519 -2.49 -7.96 -1.68
N GLY A 520 -2.94 -8.75 -2.66
CA GLY A 520 -2.11 -9.74 -3.34
C GLY A 520 -0.84 -9.23 -4.05
N GLY A 521 0.33 -9.07 -3.38
CA GLY A 521 1.66 -8.91 -4.00
C GLY A 521 2.81 -8.21 -3.25
N ASP A 522 2.54 -7.02 -2.70
CA ASP A 522 3.52 -5.92 -2.55
C ASP A 522 3.66 -5.41 -1.10
N LEU A 523 4.77 -4.75 -0.67
CA LEU A 523 4.96 -4.18 0.71
C LEU A 523 4.75 -2.71 0.85
N TYR A 524 4.34 -2.14 1.99
CA TYR A 524 4.11 -0.72 2.24
C TYR A 524 4.27 -0.41 3.75
N ALA A 525 5.36 0.24 4.22
CA ALA A 525 5.36 0.76 5.59
C ALA A 525 5.97 2.21 5.75
N GLY A 526 5.38 3.17 6.53
CA GLY A 526 5.22 4.63 6.18
C GLY A 526 5.65 5.93 7.00
N GLY A 527 6.40 5.97 8.11
CA GLY A 527 6.60 7.02 9.18
C GLY A 527 7.17 8.44 8.97
N PHE A 528 7.67 9.17 9.98
CA PHE A 528 8.37 10.51 10.03
C PHE A 528 9.57 10.64 9.10
N PHE A 529 9.40 10.09 7.90
CA PHE A 529 10.42 9.58 7.06
C PHE A 529 11.17 10.42 6.02
N SER A 530 12.34 9.99 5.48
CA SER A 530 13.37 10.83 4.78
C SER A 530 14.16 10.34 3.50
N MET A 531 14.16 9.08 3.03
CA MET A 531 14.70 8.55 1.71
C MET A 531 14.00 7.14 1.42
N ALA A 532 14.34 6.18 0.51
CA ALA A 532 13.66 4.83 0.26
C ALA A 532 14.14 3.27 0.36
N GLY A 533 15.30 2.48 0.57
CA GLY A 533 16.84 2.24 0.27
C GLY A 533 17.73 2.05 -1.14
N GLY A 534 18.25 3.00 -2.01
CA GLY A 534 17.85 3.43 -3.44
C GLY A 534 17.43 4.90 -4.01
N THR A 535 16.60 5.81 -3.41
CA THR A 535 15.73 6.94 -3.93
C THR A 535 15.12 7.89 -2.78
N SER A 536 14.46 9.09 -2.98
CA SER A 536 13.82 10.00 -1.91
C SER A 536 12.34 10.75 -1.98
N ALA A 537 11.11 10.13 -2.11
CA ALA A 537 9.61 10.51 -1.91
C ALA A 537 8.71 10.18 -0.65
N ASN A 538 7.88 11.11 -0.20
CA ASN A 538 7.40 11.23 1.16
C ASN A 538 6.16 10.39 1.62
N CYS A 539 5.49 10.82 2.70
CA CYS A 539 4.44 10.20 3.58
C CYS A 539 4.12 8.70 3.64
N ILE A 540 4.10 7.97 2.56
CA ILE A 540 3.64 6.59 2.56
C ILE A 540 4.28 5.96 1.30
N ALA A 541 5.41 5.22 1.41
CA ALA A 541 6.05 4.54 0.26
C ALA A 541 6.23 2.99 0.35
N LYS A 542 6.24 2.24 -0.77
CA LYS A 542 6.13 0.75 -0.85
C LYS A 542 7.09 0.03 -1.84
N TRP A 543 7.01 -1.30 -1.83
CA TRP A 543 7.67 -2.39 -2.56
C TRP A 543 6.80 -3.17 -3.56
N ASN A 544 7.31 -3.52 -4.73
CA ASN A 544 6.61 -4.32 -5.75
C ASN A 544 7.03 -5.81 -5.81
N GLY A 545 7.32 -6.42 -4.66
CA GLY A 545 7.99 -7.73 -4.62
C GLY A 545 9.51 -7.66 -4.86
N SER A 546 10.01 -6.54 -5.43
CA SER A 546 11.40 -6.32 -5.89
C SER A 546 11.99 -4.87 -5.89
N ALA A 547 11.20 -3.79 -5.95
CA ALA A 547 11.63 -2.36 -6.05
C ALA A 547 10.57 -1.33 -5.53
N TRP A 548 10.74 0.01 -5.68
CA TRP A 548 10.43 1.01 -4.62
C TRP A 548 9.89 2.47 -4.87
N SER A 549 8.69 2.85 -4.33
CA SER A 549 7.75 3.56 -5.24
C SER A 549 6.64 4.60 -4.86
N ALA A 550 6.41 5.09 -3.62
CA ALA A 550 5.34 6.05 -3.14
C ALA A 550 3.97 6.35 -3.91
N LEU A 551 3.35 7.53 -3.71
CA LEU A 551 2.31 8.18 -4.57
C LEU A 551 2.63 9.66 -4.73
N GLY A 552 2.87 10.13 -5.96
CA GLY A 552 2.40 11.41 -6.51
C GLY A 552 3.13 12.69 -6.10
N THR A 553 2.47 13.58 -5.38
CA THR A 553 3.11 14.38 -4.32
C THR A 553 2.53 13.91 -3.00
N GLY A 554 1.73 14.71 -2.29
CA GLY A 554 1.44 14.74 -0.86
C GLY A 554 2.07 16.03 -0.22
N ILE A 555 2.82 15.91 0.89
CA ILE A 555 3.58 16.79 1.87
C ILE A 555 4.92 16.26 2.92
N SER A 556 4.76 17.43 3.73
CA SER A 556 5.42 18.21 4.86
C SER A 556 5.15 17.73 6.31
N SER A 557 4.36 16.65 6.47
CA SER A 557 3.44 16.28 7.63
C SER A 557 3.65 14.62 7.67
N THR A 558 3.18 13.88 8.70
CA THR A 558 2.68 12.50 8.98
C THR A 558 1.34 11.89 8.44
N VAL A 559 1.22 10.55 8.36
CA VAL A 559 0.00 9.66 8.40
C VAL A 559 0.05 8.63 9.58
N HIS A 560 -0.91 7.72 9.82
CA HIS A 560 -0.77 6.69 10.88
C HIS A 560 -1.69 5.39 10.77
N ALA A 561 -2.34 4.96 9.67
CA ALA A 561 -3.17 3.71 9.50
C ALA A 561 -3.66 3.55 8.05
N LEU A 562 -3.57 2.39 7.41
CA LEU A 562 -4.00 2.31 6.00
C LEU A 562 -4.56 0.97 5.56
N ALA A 563 -5.35 0.89 4.49
CA ALA A 563 -6.01 -0.32 3.94
C ALA A 563 -7.08 0.06 2.91
N LEU A 564 -7.83 -0.97 2.52
CA LEU A 564 -8.44 -1.14 1.23
C LEU A 564 -9.77 -1.86 1.22
N SER A 565 -10.14 -2.27 0.00
CA SER A 565 -11.35 -1.81 -0.64
C SER A 565 -11.41 -2.25 -2.11
N GLY A 566 -10.87 -3.42 -2.45
CA GLY A 566 -10.34 -3.60 -3.80
C GLY A 566 -9.24 -2.56 -4.04
N SER A 567 -9.29 -1.84 -5.16
CA SER A 567 -8.28 -0.84 -5.57
C SER A 567 -8.01 0.29 -4.59
N ASP A 568 -9.00 0.66 -3.78
CA ASP A 568 -9.01 1.93 -3.07
C ASP A 568 -8.34 1.88 -1.71
N VAL A 569 -7.91 3.04 -1.21
CA VAL A 569 -6.80 3.23 -0.25
C VAL A 569 -7.13 4.29 0.75
N TYR A 570 -7.12 4.12 2.06
CA TYR A 570 -7.62 5.21 2.90
C TYR A 570 -7.01 5.28 4.29
N ALA A 571 -6.97 6.51 4.80
CA ALA A 571 -5.84 7.01 5.56
C ALA A 571 -6.23 8.22 6.43
N GLY A 572 -5.22 8.91 6.97
CA GLY A 572 -5.32 9.98 7.97
C GLY A 572 -4.12 9.94 8.95
N GLY A 573 -4.01 10.86 9.89
CA GLY A 573 -2.80 11.01 10.72
C GLY A 573 -2.40 12.47 10.84
N LEU A 574 -1.14 12.78 11.14
CA LEU A 574 -0.77 14.14 11.56
C LEU A 574 -0.95 15.28 10.54
N PHE A 575 -1.73 15.16 9.43
CA PHE A 575 -1.78 16.03 8.22
C PHE A 575 -2.00 17.58 8.29
N THR A 576 -2.17 18.25 7.15
CA THR A 576 -2.96 19.49 7.05
C THR A 576 -3.75 19.47 5.74
N THR A 577 -3.56 18.39 4.98
CA THR A 577 -3.14 18.46 3.60
C THR A 577 -2.87 17.04 3.13
N ALA A 578 -3.20 16.65 1.89
CA ALA A 578 -2.77 15.40 1.24
C ALA A 578 -2.59 15.69 -0.24
N GLY A 579 -1.44 16.20 -0.66
CA GLY A 579 -1.17 16.52 -2.07
C GLY A 579 -0.90 18.00 -2.33
N GLY A 580 -0.56 18.74 -1.28
CA GLY A 580 -0.30 20.16 -1.32
C GLY A 580 -1.50 21.07 -1.07
N THR A 581 -2.76 20.61 -1.09
CA THR A 581 -3.92 21.47 -0.73
C THR A 581 -4.41 21.23 0.68
N GLY A 582 -5.33 22.10 1.12
CA GLY A 582 -5.94 22.09 2.42
C GLY A 582 -6.97 20.98 2.57
N ALA A 583 -6.71 20.15 3.55
CA ALA A 583 -7.73 19.39 4.17
C ALA A 583 -7.23 19.11 5.56
N SER A 584 -7.76 19.86 6.51
CA SER A 584 -7.47 19.51 7.87
C SER A 584 -8.35 18.32 8.22
N TYR A 585 -7.85 17.08 8.32
CA TYR A 585 -8.51 15.95 9.02
C TYR A 585 -8.70 14.45 8.40
N ILE A 586 -8.56 13.94 7.13
CA ILE A 586 -8.51 12.45 6.77
C ILE A 586 -7.72 11.98 5.46
N ALA A 587 -8.15 11.09 4.50
CA ALA A 587 -7.74 10.96 3.03
C ALA A 587 -7.82 9.55 2.32
N ARG A 588 -8.22 9.40 1.02
CA ARG A 588 -8.36 8.10 0.26
C ARG A 588 -7.79 8.03 -1.19
N TRP A 589 -7.18 6.97 -1.75
CA TRP A 589 -6.88 6.77 -3.21
C TRP A 589 -7.88 5.93 -4.01
N ASN A 590 -8.01 6.30 -5.30
CA ASN A 590 -8.56 5.54 -6.43
C ASN A 590 -7.50 4.84 -7.30
N GLY A 591 -6.46 5.59 -7.72
CA GLY A 591 -5.69 5.29 -8.94
C GLY A 591 -4.80 6.39 -9.55
N SER A 592 -4.84 7.66 -9.13
CA SER A 592 -4.59 8.83 -10.04
C SER A 592 -3.88 10.13 -9.53
N ALA A 593 -4.55 11.15 -8.97
CA ALA A 593 -4.08 12.31 -8.15
C ALA A 593 -4.98 12.42 -6.89
N TRP A 594 -4.69 13.15 -5.75
CA TRP A 594 -5.10 13.38 -4.25
C TRP A 594 -6.51 13.66 -3.43
N ASN A 595 -6.89 13.10 -2.24
CA ASN A 595 -8.34 13.05 -1.79
C ASN A 595 -8.87 13.31 -0.35
N ALA A 596 -10.21 13.48 -0.24
CA ALA A 596 -10.97 14.19 0.79
C ALA A 596 -12.50 13.89 0.99
N PRO A 597 -13.03 13.98 2.22
CA PRO A 597 -14.46 14.14 2.60
C PRO A 597 -14.93 15.59 3.02
N GLY A 598 -15.49 16.57 2.18
CA GLY A 598 -16.68 17.57 2.31
C GLY A 598 -16.79 19.15 2.74
N PRO A 599 -17.45 19.72 3.86
CA PRO A 599 -17.04 20.84 4.93
C PRO A 599 -16.58 20.83 6.56
N GLY A 600 -15.87 19.89 7.28
CA GLY A 600 -14.68 20.04 8.24
C GLY A 600 -13.99 18.90 9.17
N MET A 601 -12.66 18.50 9.26
CA MET A 601 -11.91 17.89 10.48
C MET A 601 -10.62 18.64 11.25
N ASN A 602 -10.19 18.46 12.56
CA ASN A 602 -9.57 19.51 13.52
C ASN A 602 -8.62 19.20 14.77
N LEU A 603 -8.63 18.07 15.50
CA LEU A 603 -7.41 17.42 16.06
C LEU A 603 -7.29 16.13 15.21
N SER A 604 -6.30 15.26 15.40
CA SER A 604 -5.99 14.01 14.67
C SER A 604 -6.97 13.26 13.73
N VAL A 605 -6.47 12.25 13.03
CA VAL A 605 -7.28 11.03 12.73
C VAL A 605 -7.05 10.11 13.93
N LEU A 606 -7.23 8.78 13.98
CA LEU A 606 -6.85 7.96 15.15
C LEU A 606 -6.91 6.41 14.97
N ALA A 607 -7.86 5.80 14.24
CA ALA A 607 -7.78 4.53 13.45
C ALA A 607 -9.05 4.14 12.61
N LEU A 608 -8.95 3.07 11.80
CA LEU A 608 -9.68 2.80 10.53
C LEU A 608 -9.88 1.20 10.27
N ALA A 609 -10.90 0.48 9.64
CA ALA A 609 -11.01 -1.01 9.12
C ALA A 609 -12.41 -1.75 9.05
N VAL A 610 -12.65 -2.83 8.25
CA VAL A 610 -13.82 -2.98 7.31
C VAL A 610 -14.88 -4.12 7.33
N SER A 611 -16.17 -3.79 7.16
CA SER A 611 -17.28 -4.74 6.88
C SER A 611 -18.21 -4.40 5.69
N GLY A 612 -18.66 -5.45 4.98
CA GLY A 612 -19.88 -5.41 4.19
C GLY A 612 -19.85 -4.47 2.99
N SER A 613 -20.26 -3.21 3.17
CA SER A 613 -20.10 -2.17 2.15
C SER A 613 -19.40 -0.92 2.68
N ASP A 614 -19.00 -0.90 3.95
CA ASP A 614 -19.22 0.28 4.81
C ASP A 614 -17.95 1.15 5.13
N LEU A 615 -17.88 2.04 6.17
CA LEU A 615 -16.66 2.73 6.73
C LEU A 615 -16.86 3.33 8.16
N TYR A 616 -16.14 2.78 9.18
CA TYR A 616 -16.08 3.02 10.66
C TYR A 616 -14.66 2.65 11.28
N ALA A 617 -14.29 3.01 12.55
CA ALA A 617 -13.11 3.88 12.87
C ALA A 617 -13.07 4.74 14.21
N GLY A 618 -12.10 5.62 14.58
CA GLY A 618 -12.28 6.73 15.62
C GLY A 618 -11.04 7.49 16.27
N GLY A 619 -11.18 8.33 17.38
CA GLY A 619 -10.16 9.37 17.90
C GLY A 619 -10.60 10.57 18.85
N ASP A 620 -10.02 11.79 18.99
CA ASP A 620 -10.29 13.01 19.91
C ASP A 620 -10.86 14.37 19.28
N PHE A 621 -11.90 14.37 18.41
CA PHE A 621 -12.65 15.43 17.67
C PHE A 621 -13.23 16.64 18.46
N THR A 622 -14.18 17.33 17.84
CA THR A 622 -15.23 18.10 18.53
C THR A 622 -16.63 17.86 17.95
N THR A 623 -16.79 17.70 16.62
CA THR A 623 -18.10 17.59 15.90
C THR A 623 -18.12 16.78 14.55
N ALA A 624 -19.27 16.22 14.07
CA ALA A 624 -19.50 15.52 12.75
C ALA A 624 -20.54 16.21 11.92
N ASP A 625 -20.17 16.77 10.79
CA ASP A 625 -20.86 17.84 10.13
C ASP A 625 -21.41 18.88 11.12
N GLY A 626 -20.72 19.06 12.26
CA GLY A 626 -21.16 19.86 13.40
C GLY A 626 -22.01 19.09 14.40
N ALA A 627 -22.67 18.01 13.97
CA ALA A 627 -23.56 17.17 14.73
C ALA A 627 -22.91 16.56 15.98
N ALA A 628 -23.80 16.31 16.92
CA ALA A 628 -23.51 15.95 18.29
C ALA A 628 -23.57 14.45 18.53
N GLY A 629 -22.92 14.02 19.59
CA GLY A 629 -22.80 12.63 19.96
C GLY A 629 -21.81 11.89 19.10
N THR A 630 -21.96 11.97 17.77
CA THR A 630 -21.18 11.42 16.62
C THR A 630 -19.72 11.20 16.83
N GLY A 631 -19.22 12.11 17.62
CA GLY A 631 -18.35 11.81 18.66
C GLY A 631 -18.14 10.32 18.79
N HIS A 632 -16.94 10.03 18.45
CA HIS A 632 -16.09 8.99 18.87
C HIS A 632 -16.44 7.60 18.34
N ILE A 633 -17.51 7.54 17.52
CA ILE A 633 -17.92 6.47 16.60
C ILE A 633 -19.07 6.91 15.65
N ALA A 634 -19.05 6.62 14.31
CA ALA A 634 -19.84 7.15 13.13
C ALA A 634 -19.77 6.38 11.73
N LYS A 635 -20.51 6.77 10.64
CA LYS A 635 -20.58 6.02 9.31
C LYS A 635 -21.20 6.78 8.09
N TRP A 636 -20.48 6.97 6.99
CA TRP A 636 -21.00 7.45 5.65
C TRP A 636 -21.60 6.36 4.76
N ASN A 637 -22.66 5.65 5.15
CA ASN A 637 -23.67 5.08 4.21
C ASN A 637 -23.31 5.03 2.69
N GLY A 638 -23.22 6.20 2.05
CA GLY A 638 -22.35 6.51 0.92
C GLY A 638 -22.26 8.02 0.68
N SER A 639 -22.54 8.84 1.72
CA SER A 639 -22.96 10.26 1.52
C SER A 639 -22.99 11.29 2.68
N ALA A 640 -23.22 10.95 3.97
CA ALA A 640 -23.95 11.88 4.89
C ALA A 640 -23.32 12.22 6.27
N TRP A 641 -24.10 12.51 7.34
CA TRP A 641 -23.77 13.58 8.34
C TRP A 641 -23.42 13.23 9.83
N SER A 642 -23.91 12.16 10.46
CA SER A 642 -23.72 11.85 11.92
C SER A 642 -23.39 10.36 12.40
N ALA A 643 -23.99 9.71 13.45
CA ALA A 643 -23.56 8.37 14.02
C ALA A 643 -24.54 7.52 14.91
N LEU A 644 -24.01 6.75 15.90
CA LEU A 644 -24.55 5.58 16.63
C LEU A 644 -25.15 5.84 18.06
N GLY A 645 -25.66 7.05 18.42
CA GLY A 645 -26.23 7.37 19.78
C GLY A 645 -26.30 8.86 20.27
N SER A 646 -25.70 9.33 21.39
CA SER A 646 -25.61 10.76 21.90
C SER A 646 -24.67 11.13 23.14
N GLY A 647 -23.36 11.44 22.99
CA GLY A 647 -22.53 12.60 23.54
C GLY A 647 -22.21 12.92 25.05
N MET A 648 -20.93 13.22 25.41
CA MET A 648 -20.40 13.88 26.68
C MET A 648 -18.91 14.42 26.56
N ASN A 649 -17.87 13.94 27.31
CA ASN A 649 -16.42 13.97 26.91
C ASN A 649 -15.45 12.85 27.48
N GLY A 650 -14.44 12.40 26.68
CA GLY A 650 -13.19 11.68 27.11
C GLY A 650 -12.63 10.57 26.15
N PRO A 651 -11.38 10.04 26.25
CA PRO A 651 -10.62 9.15 25.28
C PRO A 651 -11.23 7.91 24.49
N VAL A 652 -10.41 6.99 23.97
CA VAL A 652 -10.57 5.57 23.44
C VAL A 652 -9.18 5.15 22.93
N HIS A 653 -9.08 3.99 22.26
CA HIS A 653 -8.23 3.70 21.10
C HIS A 653 -8.53 2.28 20.40
N ALA A 654 -9.72 1.72 20.02
CA ALA A 654 -9.77 0.26 19.58
C ALA A 654 -10.98 -0.45 18.80
N LEU A 655 -10.91 -0.92 17.51
CA LEU A 655 -12.04 -1.69 16.82
C LEU A 655 -11.73 -2.88 15.75
N ALA A 656 -12.65 -3.51 14.92
CA ALA A 656 -12.52 -4.58 13.79
C ALA A 656 -13.80 -5.25 13.13
N VAL A 657 -13.92 -6.54 12.70
CA VAL A 657 -15.24 -7.26 12.38
C VAL A 657 -15.19 -8.81 12.34
N SER A 658 -16.23 -9.59 12.69
CA SER A 658 -16.27 -11.07 12.41
C SER A 658 -17.62 -11.75 12.21
N GLY A 659 -17.72 -12.68 11.26
CA GLY A 659 -18.88 -13.55 10.98
C GLY A 659 -20.17 -12.83 10.64
N GLY A 660 -20.13 -11.50 10.62
CA GLY A 660 -21.32 -10.69 10.73
C GLY A 660 -21.29 -9.54 11.72
N ASP A 661 -20.35 -9.41 12.68
CA ASP A 661 -20.57 -8.74 13.99
C ASP A 661 -19.59 -7.60 14.38
N LEU A 662 -20.07 -6.56 15.17
CA LEU A 662 -19.50 -5.28 15.80
C LEU A 662 -19.19 -5.28 17.34
N TYR A 663 -17.97 -4.86 17.74
CA TYR A 663 -17.40 -4.67 19.07
C TYR A 663 -16.53 -3.39 19.21
N ALA A 664 -16.94 -2.46 20.04
CA ALA A 664 -16.46 -1.09 20.14
C ALA A 664 -15.11 -0.63 20.81
N GLY A 665 -14.17 -1.49 21.22
CA GLY A 665 -13.13 -1.34 22.29
C GLY A 665 -12.51 0.00 22.70
N GLY A 666 -12.08 0.13 23.99
CA GLY A 666 -11.74 1.47 24.48
C GLY A 666 -11.39 1.90 25.91
N ALA A 667 -11.49 3.22 26.19
CA ALA A 667 -11.12 3.91 27.45
C ALA A 667 -12.36 4.35 28.22
N PHE A 668 -13.53 3.96 27.70
CA PHE A 668 -14.82 4.41 28.09
C PHE A 668 -15.16 4.04 29.49
N THR A 669 -15.31 4.97 30.41
CA THR A 669 -16.13 4.63 31.58
C THR A 669 -17.64 4.59 31.28
N THR A 670 -18.14 4.77 30.03
CA THR A 670 -19.51 4.39 29.58
C THR A 670 -19.73 4.36 28.02
N ALA A 671 -20.96 4.07 27.48
CA ALA A 671 -21.46 4.12 26.09
C ALA A 671 -22.98 3.85 25.85
N GLY A 672 -23.37 2.93 24.98
CA GLY A 672 -24.79 2.66 24.76
C GLY A 672 -25.40 1.85 25.90
N GLY A 673 -26.31 2.47 26.64
CA GLY A 673 -27.10 1.93 27.76
C GLY A 673 -26.44 1.51 29.10
N MET A 674 -25.36 0.71 29.10
CA MET A 674 -25.01 -0.28 30.12
C MET A 674 -23.89 0.01 31.15
N GLY A 675 -23.27 -1.04 31.71
CA GLY A 675 -21.82 -1.15 31.77
C GLY A 675 -21.37 -2.24 30.79
N ALA A 676 -20.71 -1.90 29.68
CA ALA A 676 -20.26 -2.87 28.67
C ALA A 676 -18.78 -3.19 28.69
N SER A 677 -18.19 -2.54 29.65
CA SER A 677 -16.86 -2.36 30.14
C SER A 677 -15.70 -2.99 29.18
N TYR A 678 -14.58 -2.32 28.79
CA TYR A 678 -13.49 -2.53 27.71
C TYR A 678 -13.49 -3.56 26.56
N ILE A 679 -14.21 -4.69 26.52
CA ILE A 679 -14.39 -5.45 25.26
C ILE A 679 -15.82 -6.12 25.18
N ALA A 680 -16.65 -6.00 24.09
CA ALA A 680 -18.16 -6.19 24.00
C ALA A 680 -18.91 -6.01 22.63
N LYS A 681 -20.18 -6.47 22.49
CA LYS A 681 -20.98 -6.71 21.25
C LYS A 681 -22.55 -6.80 21.46
N TRP A 682 -23.46 -6.02 20.80
CA TRP A 682 -24.97 -6.16 20.71
C TRP A 682 -25.47 -7.52 20.20
N ASN A 683 -26.73 -7.81 20.51
CA ASN A 683 -27.27 -9.16 20.64
C ASN A 683 -27.68 -9.91 19.34
N GLY A 684 -27.80 -9.36 18.11
CA GLY A 684 -27.71 -7.97 17.65
C GLY A 684 -28.85 -7.05 18.11
N SER A 685 -29.11 -5.94 17.40
CA SER A 685 -30.28 -5.06 17.60
C SER A 685 -30.35 -4.26 18.93
N ALA A 686 -29.56 -4.57 19.98
CA ALA A 686 -29.88 -4.06 21.33
C ALA A 686 -28.76 -3.91 22.40
N TRP A 687 -29.16 -3.97 23.69
CA TRP A 687 -28.64 -3.17 24.80
C TRP A 687 -28.65 -3.91 26.18
N SER A 688 -27.81 -4.94 26.45
CA SER A 688 -27.29 -5.28 27.81
C SER A 688 -26.41 -6.57 27.93
N ALA A 689 -25.12 -6.58 28.30
CA ALA A 689 -24.06 -5.57 28.25
C ALA A 689 -22.56 -6.04 28.07
N LEU A 690 -22.17 -7.31 28.25
CA LEU A 690 -20.92 -8.03 27.90
C LEU A 690 -19.64 -8.06 28.79
N GLY A 691 -19.46 -9.04 29.70
CA GLY A 691 -18.34 -9.17 30.66
C GLY A 691 -18.66 -8.90 32.15
N THR A 692 -17.69 -8.47 33.01
CA THR A 692 -17.93 -7.52 34.14
C THR A 692 -16.79 -6.51 34.40
N GLY A 693 -15.69 -6.95 35.02
CA GLY A 693 -14.34 -6.48 34.77
C GLY A 693 -13.84 -7.14 33.46
N LEU A 694 -12.77 -6.81 32.76
CA LEU A 694 -11.37 -6.58 33.07
C LEU A 694 -11.26 -5.13 33.78
N ASN A 695 -10.16 -4.40 34.05
CA ASN A 695 -10.16 -3.02 34.67
C ASN A 695 -8.85 -2.16 34.53
N GLY A 696 -8.65 -1.37 33.45
CA GLY A 696 -7.37 -0.69 33.05
C GLY A 696 -7.14 -0.79 31.53
N THR A 697 -6.45 0.13 30.87
CA THR A 697 -6.30 0.44 29.41
C THR A 697 -6.83 -0.58 28.31
N VAL A 698 -7.21 -0.30 27.05
CA VAL A 698 -7.14 -1.36 25.95
C VAL A 698 -5.78 -1.28 25.24
N TYR A 699 -5.32 -2.28 24.49
CA TYR A 699 -4.07 -2.18 23.71
C TYR A 699 -4.04 -2.98 22.38
N ALA A 700 -3.91 -4.32 22.20
CA ALA A 700 -3.67 -4.96 20.85
C ALA A 700 -4.63 -6.01 20.31
N LEU A 701 -5.17 -5.83 19.09
CA LEU A 701 -6.07 -6.81 18.47
C LEU A 701 -6.14 -6.59 16.85
N ALA A 702 -6.28 -7.60 15.89
CA ALA A 702 -6.80 -7.55 14.44
C ALA A 702 -7.42 -8.85 13.68
N VAL A 703 -7.48 -9.01 12.31
CA VAL A 703 -8.35 -9.80 11.29
C VAL A 703 -8.49 -11.39 11.21
N SER A 704 -9.59 -11.98 10.68
CA SER A 704 -9.88 -13.39 10.14
C SER A 704 -10.51 -14.65 10.86
N GLY A 705 -9.78 -15.66 11.40
CA GLY A 705 -10.07 -17.16 11.58
C GLY A 705 -11.32 -17.85 12.28
N GLY A 706 -11.25 -18.33 13.56
CA GLY A 706 -12.31 -19.03 14.38
C GLY A 706 -12.43 -18.76 15.93
N ASP A 707 -11.37 -18.34 16.65
CA ASP A 707 -11.31 -18.04 18.11
C ASP A 707 -11.06 -16.54 18.51
N LEU A 708 -10.58 -16.21 19.72
CA LEU A 708 -10.32 -14.83 20.14
C LEU A 708 -9.07 -14.62 21.03
N TYR A 709 -8.15 -13.71 20.65
CA TYR A 709 -6.80 -13.40 21.21
C TYR A 709 -6.67 -11.91 21.55
N ALA A 710 -5.54 -11.21 21.82
CA ALA A 710 -5.47 -9.77 22.24
C ALA A 710 -4.08 -9.23 22.74
N GLY A 711 -4.07 -8.10 23.50
CA GLY A 711 -3.24 -7.92 24.72
C GLY A 711 -3.24 -6.49 25.31
N GLY A 712 -2.80 -6.25 26.55
CA GLY A 712 -2.21 -4.95 27.04
C GLY A 712 -1.79 -4.89 28.46
N GLY A 713 -1.47 -3.74 29.07
CA GLY A 713 -0.91 -3.63 30.44
C GLY A 713 -1.53 -4.46 31.62
N PHE A 714 -2.51 -5.34 31.39
CA PHE A 714 -3.59 -5.91 32.23
C PHE A 714 -3.35 -6.58 33.60
N PHE A 715 -3.45 -5.85 34.71
CA PHE A 715 -3.45 -6.41 36.08
C PHE A 715 -4.71 -7.26 36.50
N THR A 716 -5.30 -8.13 35.64
CA THR A 716 -6.37 -9.20 35.85
C THR A 716 -7.68 -9.15 34.96
N ALA A 717 -8.64 -10.14 34.99
CA ALA A 717 -9.03 -10.98 33.80
C ALA A 717 -10.06 -12.21 33.73
N GLY A 718 -10.62 -12.84 34.79
CA GLY A 718 -11.34 -14.15 34.65
C GLY A 718 -10.95 -15.30 35.59
N GLY A 719 -11.25 -15.14 36.88
CA GLY A 719 -10.67 -15.86 38.03
C GLY A 719 -9.13 -15.88 38.16
N THR A 720 -8.51 -16.53 37.18
CA THR A 720 -7.10 -16.89 36.90
C THR A 720 -6.01 -15.77 36.84
N GLY A 721 -4.81 -16.14 36.35
CA GLY A 721 -3.92 -15.25 35.60
C GLY A 721 -4.25 -15.41 34.10
N ALA A 722 -3.84 -14.52 33.20
CA ALA A 722 -3.94 -14.80 31.75
C ALA A 722 -2.81 -14.22 30.93
N SER A 723 -1.81 -13.60 31.51
CA SER A 723 -1.21 -12.48 30.83
C SER A 723 -0.67 -12.53 29.38
N PHE A 724 -0.48 -11.34 28.82
CA PHE A 724 -0.09 -10.87 27.49
C PHE A 724 -0.53 -11.51 26.19
N ILE A 725 -0.66 -12.84 26.01
CA ILE A 725 -1.48 -13.35 24.89
C ILE A 725 -2.35 -14.65 25.18
N ALA A 726 -3.57 -14.83 24.57
CA ALA A 726 -4.74 -15.76 24.89
C ALA A 726 -5.32 -16.53 23.68
N ARG A 727 -6.12 -17.61 23.89
CA ARG A 727 -7.15 -18.22 22.97
C ARG A 727 -8.57 -17.88 23.44
N TRP A 728 -9.61 -18.45 22.83
CA TRP A 728 -10.99 -18.39 23.32
C TRP A 728 -11.77 -19.69 23.04
N ASN A 729 -13.01 -19.63 22.54
CA ASN A 729 -13.87 -20.80 22.30
C ASN A 729 -15.32 -20.56 21.74
N GLY A 730 -16.34 -20.17 22.50
CA GLY A 730 -16.33 -19.03 23.40
C GLY A 730 -17.45 -18.97 24.42
N SER A 731 -17.07 -18.91 25.71
CA SER A 731 -17.98 -18.90 26.86
C SER A 731 -17.33 -18.72 28.24
N ALA A 732 -16.02 -18.93 28.39
CA ALA A 732 -15.39 -19.06 29.72
C ALA A 732 -13.86 -18.94 29.71
N TRP A 733 -13.20 -19.34 30.81
CA TRP A 733 -11.76 -19.20 31.10
C TRP A 733 -10.92 -20.43 30.79
N ASN A 734 -9.71 -20.21 30.25
CA ASN A 734 -8.68 -21.24 30.10
C ASN A 734 -7.25 -20.63 30.19
N ALA A 735 -6.16 -21.37 29.83
CA ALA A 735 -4.77 -20.86 29.77
C ALA A 735 -3.88 -21.26 28.53
N LEU A 736 -2.88 -20.46 28.08
CA LEU A 736 -1.66 -20.84 27.31
C LEU A 736 -0.36 -20.81 28.15
N GLY A 737 -0.41 -20.36 29.41
CA GLY A 737 0.78 -20.15 30.27
C GLY A 737 1.27 -18.70 30.42
N SER A 738 2.43 -18.52 31.06
CA SER A 738 2.79 -17.55 32.10
C SER A 738 3.81 -16.38 31.89
N GLY A 739 4.16 -15.84 30.70
CA GLY A 739 4.74 -14.46 30.73
C GLY A 739 5.24 -13.54 29.57
N MET A 740 5.37 -12.23 29.86
CA MET A 740 5.65 -11.07 28.97
C MET A 740 5.59 -9.64 29.75
N SER A 741 6.66 -8.89 30.14
CA SER A 741 6.87 -7.62 30.97
C SER A 741 6.71 -6.07 30.63
N SER A 742 6.46 -5.51 29.43
CA SER A 742 6.22 -4.07 29.05
C SER A 742 5.57 -4.02 27.63
N THR A 743 5.19 -2.87 27.01
CA THR A 743 4.55 -2.55 25.65
C THR A 743 4.26 -3.65 24.56
N VAL A 744 3.82 -3.37 23.33
CA VAL A 744 3.62 -4.25 22.10
C VAL A 744 3.02 -3.31 21.07
N PHE A 745 2.83 -3.71 19.81
CA PHE A 745 1.51 -3.62 19.16
C PHE A 745 1.17 -4.80 18.14
N ALA A 746 1.47 -6.15 18.22
CA ALA A 746 1.43 -7.14 17.09
C ALA A 746 0.98 -8.69 17.27
N LEU A 747 0.11 -9.31 16.40
CA LEU A 747 -0.14 -10.80 16.04
C LEU A 747 -0.95 -11.08 14.70
N ALA A 748 -0.96 -12.18 13.88
CA ALA A 748 -1.08 -12.28 12.35
C ALA A 748 -2.27 -13.00 11.55
N VAL A 749 -2.67 -12.60 10.30
CA VAL A 749 -3.80 -13.06 9.40
C VAL A 749 -3.58 -14.05 8.21
N SER A 750 -4.09 -15.28 8.17
CA SER A 750 -4.43 -16.09 6.94
C SER A 750 -4.98 -17.49 7.24
N GLY A 751 -4.19 -18.58 7.14
CA GLY A 751 -4.67 -19.95 6.90
C GLY A 751 -4.02 -21.12 7.68
N GLY A 752 -3.08 -20.90 8.60
CA GLY A 752 -2.51 -22.01 9.40
C GLY A 752 -1.67 -21.55 10.59
N ASP A 753 -0.35 -21.51 10.42
CA ASP A 753 0.61 -20.87 11.33
C ASP A 753 0.31 -19.36 11.45
N LEU A 754 0.39 -18.82 12.65
CA LEU A 754 -0.15 -17.51 13.03
C LEU A 754 0.73 -16.64 13.95
N TYR A 755 1.41 -15.69 13.35
CA TYR A 755 2.56 -14.95 13.82
C TYR A 755 2.26 -13.65 14.59
N ALA A 756 3.26 -12.80 14.90
CA ALA A 756 3.33 -12.22 16.25
C ALA A 756 4.12 -10.88 16.36
N GLY A 757 4.10 -10.20 17.51
CA GLY A 757 5.34 -9.65 18.07
C GLY A 757 5.36 -8.45 18.98
N GLY A 758 6.52 -8.27 19.65
CA GLY A 758 6.87 -6.96 20.22
C GLY A 758 8.11 -6.87 21.11
N GLY A 759 8.37 -5.67 21.66
CA GLY A 759 9.59 -5.24 22.34
C GLY A 759 10.10 -5.89 23.61
N PHE A 760 10.05 -7.22 23.72
CA PHE A 760 10.51 -7.92 24.89
C PHE A 760 11.99 -7.81 25.33
N PHE A 761 12.16 -7.49 26.62
CA PHE A 761 13.06 -8.24 27.51
C PHE A 761 12.69 -9.74 27.43
N THR A 762 12.77 -10.56 28.47
CA THR A 762 12.57 -12.01 28.29
C THR A 762 11.24 -12.45 27.68
N ALA A 763 11.00 -13.72 27.70
CA ALA A 763 10.06 -14.46 26.91
C ALA A 763 10.09 -15.81 27.57
N GLY A 764 9.71 -16.84 26.85
CA GLY A 764 9.38 -18.06 27.53
C GLY A 764 10.58 -18.92 27.81
N GLY A 765 10.60 -20.07 27.20
CA GLY A 765 11.68 -21.01 27.42
C GLY A 765 13.05 -20.40 27.21
N THR A 766 13.20 -19.53 26.21
CA THR A 766 14.34 -19.67 25.32
C THR A 766 15.27 -18.47 25.14
N THR A 767 16.30 -18.55 24.29
CA THR A 767 17.04 -17.37 23.77
C THR A 767 16.15 -16.57 22.79
N VAL A 768 14.96 -16.20 23.25
CA VAL A 768 13.70 -16.07 22.51
C VAL A 768 13.73 -14.98 21.43
N ASN A 769 13.55 -13.72 21.79
CA ASN A 769 13.94 -12.52 21.06
C ASN A 769 13.06 -12.15 19.78
N HIS A 770 12.77 -10.87 19.47
CA HIS A 770 11.52 -10.24 18.92
C HIS A 770 10.59 -10.73 17.83
N ILE A 771 10.80 -11.77 17.03
CA ILE A 771 9.82 -12.05 15.97
C ILE A 771 9.66 -13.57 15.64
N ALA A 772 8.48 -14.18 15.31
CA ALA A 772 8.17 -15.64 15.52
C ALA A 772 7.05 -16.42 14.76
N LYS A 773 7.19 -17.80 14.61
CA LYS A 773 6.30 -18.90 14.04
C LYS A 773 5.96 -20.12 14.97
N TRP A 774 4.87 -20.94 14.81
CA TRP A 774 4.55 -22.32 15.31
C TRP A 774 5.27 -23.52 14.62
N ASN A 775 4.63 -24.69 14.61
CA ASN A 775 5.11 -26.09 14.61
C ASN A 775 5.69 -26.57 15.96
N GLY A 776 5.12 -27.63 16.55
CA GLY A 776 5.46 -28.08 17.91
C GLY A 776 6.26 -29.38 17.97
N SER A 777 7.24 -29.56 18.86
CA SER A 777 7.85 -28.67 19.88
C SER A 777 6.90 -28.00 20.90
N ALA A 778 7.48 -27.17 21.77
CA ALA A 778 6.81 -26.06 22.47
C ALA A 778 7.19 -24.72 21.77
N TRP A 779 6.84 -23.52 22.26
CA TRP A 779 7.48 -22.30 21.70
C TRP A 779 9.09 -22.57 21.84
N SER A 780 10.10 -22.53 20.90
CA SER A 780 11.60 -22.85 21.20
C SER A 780 13.01 -22.33 20.47
N ALA A 781 13.75 -21.16 20.22
CA ALA A 781 14.03 -19.64 20.52
C ALA A 781 13.61 -18.38 19.58
N LEU A 782 14.39 -17.67 18.68
CA LEU A 782 14.05 -17.00 17.30
C LEU A 782 14.97 -16.26 16.18
N GLY A 783 16.33 -16.22 16.10
CA GLY A 783 17.27 -15.51 15.17
C GLY A 783 18.06 -14.29 15.76
N SER A 784 19.30 -14.45 16.27
CA SER A 784 19.90 -13.67 17.39
C SER A 784 20.40 -12.22 17.28
N GLY A 785 20.03 -11.45 18.31
CA GLY A 785 20.34 -10.03 18.54
C GLY A 785 19.24 -9.15 17.97
N VAL A 786 19.06 -7.93 18.47
CA VAL A 786 18.94 -6.65 17.73
C VAL A 786 18.88 -5.45 18.70
N SER A 787 19.75 -4.47 18.61
CA SER A 787 19.81 -3.27 19.46
C SER A 787 18.84 -2.06 19.27
N GLY A 788 19.23 -0.93 18.64
CA GLY A 788 18.66 0.42 18.90
C GLY A 788 17.81 1.18 17.84
N GLY A 789 18.09 2.45 17.57
CA GLY A 789 17.12 3.36 16.93
C GLY A 789 16.18 4.03 17.95
N PHE A 790 15.03 4.55 17.53
CA PHE A 790 14.19 5.42 18.38
C PHE A 790 13.03 4.69 19.11
N PHE A 791 12.75 5.08 20.36
CA PHE A 791 11.81 4.47 21.35
C PHE A 791 12.30 3.12 21.93
N SER A 792 13.48 3.16 22.58
CA SER A 792 14.47 2.05 22.68
C SER A 792 14.82 1.40 21.33
N GLY A 793 14.25 1.95 20.25
CA GLY A 793 13.90 1.25 19.04
C GLY A 793 12.52 0.58 19.12
N ALA A 794 11.42 1.16 18.62
CA ALA A 794 10.12 0.47 18.62
C ALA A 794 9.82 -0.29 17.32
N VAL A 795 10.02 -1.63 17.21
CA VAL A 795 9.42 -2.41 16.11
C VAL A 795 7.94 -2.19 16.04
N THR A 796 7.45 -1.87 14.85
CA THR A 796 6.22 -1.19 14.54
C THR A 796 5.17 -2.05 13.76
N SER A 797 5.49 -3.14 12.95
CA SER A 797 4.45 -4.02 12.27
C SER A 797 4.69 -5.07 11.14
N LEU A 798 3.73 -6.04 10.91
CA LEU A 798 3.66 -7.26 10.01
C LEU A 798 2.24 -7.51 9.31
N ALA A 799 1.90 -8.53 8.45
CA ALA A 799 0.98 -8.26 7.26
C ALA A 799 0.23 -9.45 6.38
N VAL A 800 -0.76 -9.36 5.41
CA VAL A 800 -1.55 -10.46 4.69
C VAL A 800 -1.77 -10.49 3.14
N SER A 801 -1.14 -11.44 2.41
CA SER A 801 -1.09 -11.58 0.92
C SER A 801 -0.94 -13.03 0.34
N GLY A 802 -1.38 -14.11 0.98
CA GLY A 802 -1.34 -15.46 0.36
C GLY A 802 0.03 -16.17 0.09
N SER A 803 1.18 -15.55 0.35
CA SER A 803 2.58 -16.04 0.16
C SER A 803 3.62 -15.62 1.26
N ASP A 804 4.31 -14.48 1.10
CA ASP A 804 5.48 -13.89 1.82
C ASP A 804 5.38 -13.55 3.30
N LEU A 805 6.36 -12.81 3.91
CA LEU A 805 6.08 -11.51 4.62
C LEU A 805 7.36 -10.52 4.89
N TYR A 806 7.77 -9.15 4.81
CA TYR A 806 7.55 -7.58 4.64
C TYR A 806 6.61 -6.57 5.49
N ALA A 807 7.13 -5.48 6.10
CA ALA A 807 6.84 -4.91 7.45
C ALA A 807 7.17 -3.39 7.78
N GLY A 808 7.18 -2.88 9.06
CA GLY A 808 8.02 -1.71 9.51
C GLY A 808 7.81 -1.02 10.94
N GLY A 809 8.84 -0.43 11.61
CA GLY A 809 8.98 0.03 13.07
C GLY A 809 10.04 1.12 13.41
N GLY A 810 10.91 1.15 14.46
CA GLY A 810 12.13 1.99 14.79
C GLY A 810 13.64 1.61 14.43
N PHE A 811 14.04 0.43 13.88
CA PHE A 811 15.34 -0.35 14.02
C PHE A 811 16.59 -0.15 13.16
N THR A 812 17.69 0.39 13.68
CA THR A 812 18.98 0.43 12.98
C THR A 812 19.70 -0.91 12.65
N MET A 813 19.12 -2.13 12.81
CA MET A 813 19.49 -3.43 12.13
C MET A 813 18.46 -4.62 12.35
N ALA A 814 18.12 -5.50 11.38
CA ALA A 814 17.89 -6.98 11.41
C ALA A 814 17.98 -7.81 10.08
N GLY A 815 18.98 -8.69 9.87
CA GLY A 815 19.11 -9.58 8.71
C GLY A 815 20.45 -9.56 7.94
N GLY A 816 21.53 -9.02 8.51
CA GLY A 816 22.91 -9.06 7.98
C GLY A 816 23.36 -7.75 7.34
N VAL A 817 22.52 -7.26 6.47
CA VAL A 817 22.68 -6.14 5.51
C VAL A 817 22.69 -4.74 6.16
N SER A 818 22.34 -3.67 5.44
CA SER A 818 21.60 -2.53 5.99
C SER A 818 20.28 -2.58 5.29
N ALA A 819 19.19 -2.93 5.98
CA ALA A 819 17.88 -3.04 5.37
C ALA A 819 16.98 -1.90 5.63
N ASN A 820 17.22 -1.14 6.72
CA ASN A 820 16.67 0.14 7.14
C ASN A 820 15.06 0.06 6.98
N TYR A 821 14.05 0.59 7.71
CA TYR A 821 12.55 0.34 7.45
C TYR A 821 11.88 -1.06 7.17
N ILE A 822 12.24 -1.75 6.06
CA ILE A 822 11.37 -2.48 5.10
C ILE A 822 12.18 -3.54 4.20
N ALA A 823 11.73 -4.83 4.00
CA ALA A 823 11.95 -5.98 3.06
C ALA A 823 11.05 -7.23 3.34
N LYS A 824 10.76 -8.06 2.31
CA LYS A 824 9.81 -9.24 2.10
C LYS A 824 9.88 -10.49 3.00
N TRP A 825 9.37 -11.69 2.61
CA TRP A 825 9.98 -13.02 2.88
C TRP A 825 10.22 -13.86 1.64
N ASN A 826 9.77 -15.13 1.68
CA ASN A 826 10.06 -16.27 0.84
C ASN A 826 10.13 -17.60 1.63
N GLY A 827 11.03 -17.69 2.62
CA GLY A 827 11.47 -18.94 3.23
C GLY A 827 12.77 -18.89 4.05
N SER A 828 13.75 -18.04 3.69
CA SER A 828 15.15 -18.19 4.22
C SER A 828 16.22 -17.10 3.95
N ALA A 829 16.24 -16.44 2.76
CA ALA A 829 17.42 -15.84 2.06
C ALA A 829 18.04 -14.50 2.60
N TRP A 830 18.44 -13.48 1.77
CA TRP A 830 19.12 -12.20 2.21
C TRP A 830 18.87 -10.95 1.31
N SER A 831 19.21 -9.71 1.79
CA SER A 831 19.79 -8.53 1.01
C SER A 831 19.29 -7.02 1.05
N ALA A 832 18.29 -6.50 1.83
CA ALA A 832 17.76 -5.07 2.03
C ALA A 832 16.47 -4.36 1.33
N LEU A 833 16.25 -3.01 0.97
CA LEU A 833 15.17 -2.31 0.07
C LEU A 833 15.01 -0.69 -0.36
N GLY A 834 15.60 0.11 -1.34
CA GLY A 834 15.12 1.47 -2.04
C GLY A 834 15.36 3.17 -2.03
N SER A 835 15.96 4.30 -1.30
CA SER A 835 17.09 4.89 -0.27
C SER A 835 16.96 5.22 1.28
N GLY A 836 15.99 4.78 2.10
CA GLY A 836 15.59 5.44 3.34
C GLY A 836 14.12 5.27 3.74
N LEU A 837 13.70 5.88 4.85
CA LEU A 837 12.37 6.02 5.45
C LEU A 837 12.60 6.57 6.91
N GLY A 838 13.20 7.77 7.09
CA GLY A 838 13.40 8.74 8.23
C GLY A 838 12.58 8.98 9.55
N GLY A 839 11.44 8.32 9.90
CA GLY A 839 10.77 8.56 11.23
C GLY A 839 9.46 7.78 11.49
N ALA A 840 8.66 8.10 12.54
CA ALA A 840 7.34 7.58 13.10
C ALA A 840 6.05 7.38 12.20
N VAL A 841 5.56 6.16 11.86
CA VAL A 841 4.18 5.84 11.34
C VAL A 841 3.18 5.94 12.50
N ARG A 842 1.93 5.49 12.33
CA ARG A 842 1.42 4.46 13.27
C ARG A 842 0.46 3.38 12.77
N ALA A 843 0.24 3.19 11.47
CA ALA A 843 -0.24 1.97 10.81
C ALA A 843 -0.44 2.08 9.29
N LEU A 844 -0.79 0.92 8.74
CA LEU A 844 -0.74 0.38 7.39
C LEU A 844 -1.71 -0.88 7.45
N ALA A 845 -2.32 -1.39 6.36
CA ALA A 845 -3.27 -2.58 6.26
C ALA A 845 -3.76 -2.86 4.77
N ALA A 846 -4.44 -3.98 4.33
CA ALA A 846 -5.01 -4.16 2.92
C ALA A 846 -5.90 -5.41 2.44
N ASP A 847 -6.23 -5.51 1.10
CA ASP A 847 -7.16 -6.38 0.25
C ASP A 847 -6.65 -7.74 -0.41
N SER A 848 -6.56 -7.85 -1.76
CA SER A 848 -6.42 -9.04 -2.62
C SER A 848 -5.80 -8.81 -4.03
N GLY A 849 -5.94 -7.62 -4.66
CA GLY A 849 -5.44 -7.31 -6.01
C GLY A 849 -4.00 -6.78 -6.18
N GLY A 850 -3.17 -6.76 -5.13
CA GLY A 850 -1.80 -6.22 -5.22
C GLY A 850 -1.02 -5.93 -3.93
N HIS A 851 -1.61 -5.40 -2.85
CA HIS A 851 -1.06 -4.19 -2.21
C HIS A 851 -1.11 -3.90 -0.64
N LEU A 852 -0.02 -3.86 0.16
CA LEU A 852 0.12 -3.48 1.63
C LEU A 852 -0.36 -2.12 2.26
N PHE A 853 -0.70 -1.06 1.54
CA PHE A 853 -0.99 0.32 2.03
C PHE A 853 -0.26 0.99 3.21
N VAL A 854 0.59 2.00 2.87
CA VAL A 854 1.63 2.62 3.71
C VAL A 854 1.04 3.75 4.60
N GLY A 855 1.78 4.45 5.49
CA GLY A 855 1.16 5.54 6.28
C GLY A 855 1.88 6.17 7.49
N GLY A 856 2.62 7.28 7.34
CA GLY A 856 3.32 7.89 8.47
C GLY A 856 4.01 9.28 8.39
N GLY A 857 4.61 9.69 9.51
CA GLY A 857 5.19 10.99 9.95
C GLY A 857 5.78 12.12 9.05
N PHE A 858 6.20 11.80 7.83
CA PHE A 858 7.26 12.32 6.91
C PHE A 858 8.03 13.67 6.84
N LEU A 859 9.10 13.58 6.00
CA LEU A 859 9.91 14.58 5.25
C LEU A 859 10.61 14.15 3.89
N THR A 860 10.81 12.86 3.49
CA THR A 860 11.17 12.27 2.13
C THR A 860 11.20 10.70 1.99
N ALA A 861 11.03 10.04 0.81
CA ALA A 861 11.17 8.54 0.56
C ALA A 861 11.31 7.83 -0.84
N GLY A 862 10.30 7.43 -1.66
CA GLY A 862 10.41 7.05 -3.13
C GLY A 862 11.12 8.08 -4.09
N THR A 863 10.57 8.93 -4.99
CA THR A 863 11.11 10.30 -5.31
C THR A 863 10.06 11.43 -5.58
N THR A 864 9.42 12.03 -4.56
CA THR A 864 8.05 12.57 -4.70
C THR A 864 7.47 13.14 -3.40
N PHE A 865 7.05 14.41 -3.36
CA PHE A 865 6.68 15.06 -2.10
C PHE A 865 5.36 14.50 -1.50
N THR A 866 5.32 13.30 -0.88
CA THR A 866 4.15 12.76 -0.14
C THR A 866 3.80 13.30 1.24
N PRO A 867 4.49 14.28 1.82
CA PRO A 867 4.59 14.26 3.98
C PRO A 867 3.17 14.53 4.44
N TYR A 868 2.42 13.57 4.90
CA TYR A 868 0.98 13.61 5.04
C TYR A 868 0.07 12.91 3.86
N ILE A 869 0.48 11.96 2.92
CA ILE A 869 -0.14 10.61 2.44
C ILE A 869 0.25 9.95 1.01
N ALA A 870 0.23 8.59 0.69
CA ALA A 870 0.66 7.83 -0.60
C ALA A 870 0.46 6.22 -1.01
N GLN A 871 1.45 5.39 -1.58
CA GLN A 871 1.40 3.96 -2.24
C GLN A 871 2.77 3.36 -2.81
N ALA A 872 2.84 2.61 -3.98
CA ALA A 872 3.97 2.07 -4.90
C ALA A 872 3.91 0.68 -5.80
N ASN A 873 3.51 0.54 -7.08
CA ASN A 873 2.84 -0.74 -7.57
C ASN A 873 3.56 -1.94 -8.31
N ILE A 874 3.31 -3.22 -7.89
CA ILE A 874 3.02 -4.41 -8.77
C ILE A 874 2.06 -5.51 -8.16
N GLY A 875 2.46 -6.79 -7.86
CA GLY A 875 1.50 -7.89 -7.52
C GLY A 875 1.98 -9.33 -7.18
N ASN A 876 1.01 -10.15 -6.72
CA ASN A 876 0.96 -11.61 -6.69
C ASN A 876 0.39 -11.99 -8.05
N LEU A 877 1.26 -12.38 -8.97
CA LEU A 877 0.84 -12.64 -10.33
C LEU A 877 0.10 -14.00 -10.40
N PRO A 878 -1.02 -14.10 -11.15
CA PRO A 878 -1.57 -15.38 -11.55
C PRO A 878 -0.47 -16.29 -12.14
N ALA A 879 -0.59 -17.60 -12.02
CA ALA A 879 0.54 -18.50 -12.31
C ALA A 879 1.08 -18.39 -13.76
N ILE A 880 0.21 -18.06 -14.73
CA ILE A 880 0.62 -17.74 -16.11
C ILE A 880 1.35 -16.38 -16.22
N GLU A 881 0.95 -15.38 -15.45
CA GLU A 881 1.59 -14.06 -15.41
C GLU A 881 2.93 -14.09 -14.65
N SER A 882 3.08 -14.97 -13.64
CA SER A 882 4.36 -15.26 -12.99
C SER A 882 5.33 -15.98 -13.94
N TRP A 883 4.83 -16.90 -14.77
CA TRP A 883 5.60 -17.52 -15.85
C TRP A 883 6.00 -16.47 -16.92
N ARG A 884 5.09 -15.58 -17.34
CA ARG A 884 5.40 -14.44 -18.22
C ARG A 884 6.47 -13.52 -17.65
N GLN A 885 6.36 -13.14 -16.37
CA GLN A 885 7.38 -12.33 -15.69
C GLN A 885 8.74 -13.06 -15.66
N THR A 886 8.75 -14.40 -15.53
CA THR A 886 9.99 -15.21 -15.52
C THR A 886 10.72 -15.18 -16.87
N TYR A 887 10.00 -15.16 -18.00
CA TYR A 887 10.61 -15.22 -19.33
C TYR A 887 10.72 -13.87 -20.06
N PHE A 888 9.78 -12.95 -19.83
CA PHE A 888 9.74 -11.62 -20.46
C PHE A 888 10.13 -10.47 -19.53
N GLY A 889 10.27 -10.71 -18.22
CA GLY A 889 10.62 -9.69 -17.23
C GLY A 889 9.51 -8.68 -16.92
N SER A 890 8.30 -8.83 -17.49
CA SER A 890 7.20 -7.86 -17.35
C SER A 890 5.82 -8.52 -17.40
N THR A 891 4.83 -7.81 -16.88
CA THR A 891 3.39 -8.16 -16.84
C THR A 891 2.55 -7.34 -17.80
N SER A 892 3.16 -6.45 -18.60
CA SER A 892 2.47 -5.67 -19.63
C SER A 892 1.89 -6.53 -20.76
N ASN A 893 2.34 -7.78 -20.87
CA ASN A 893 1.81 -8.81 -21.77
C ASN A 893 0.80 -9.72 -21.01
N SER A 894 -0.24 -9.13 -20.39
CA SER A 894 -1.22 -9.89 -19.59
C SER A 894 -2.58 -10.07 -20.27
N GLY A 895 -3.28 -11.15 -19.90
CA GLY A 895 -4.65 -11.47 -20.36
C GLY A 895 -4.77 -11.93 -21.82
N THR A 896 -6.00 -11.99 -22.33
CA THR A 896 -6.37 -12.77 -23.53
C THR A 896 -5.67 -12.35 -24.83
N ALA A 897 -5.23 -11.09 -24.94
CA ALA A 897 -4.45 -10.65 -26.10
C ALA A 897 -3.02 -11.24 -26.09
N ALA A 898 -2.43 -11.40 -24.90
CA ALA A 898 -1.11 -12.01 -24.73
C ALA A 898 -1.18 -13.54 -24.66
N ASP A 899 -2.29 -14.13 -24.18
CA ASP A 899 -2.59 -15.57 -24.29
C ASP A 899 -2.51 -16.07 -25.74
N LEU A 900 -2.92 -15.22 -26.69
CA LEU A 900 -2.94 -15.48 -28.13
C LEU A 900 -1.72 -14.89 -28.88
N PHE A 901 -0.73 -14.35 -28.16
CA PHE A 901 0.50 -13.85 -28.77
C PHE A 901 1.54 -14.97 -28.88
N ASP A 902 2.15 -15.07 -30.07
CA ASP A 902 3.31 -15.90 -30.39
C ASP A 902 4.53 -14.97 -30.42
N HIS A 903 5.52 -15.21 -29.55
CA HIS A 903 6.63 -14.29 -29.33
C HIS A 903 7.85 -14.56 -30.24
N ASP A 904 8.22 -15.83 -30.42
CA ASP A 904 9.40 -16.22 -31.22
C ASP A 904 9.09 -16.66 -32.65
N GLN A 905 7.80 -16.73 -32.99
CA GLN A 905 7.22 -17.01 -34.31
C GLN A 905 7.38 -18.46 -34.78
N ASP A 906 7.41 -19.41 -33.84
CA ASP A 906 7.39 -20.86 -34.16
C ASP A 906 5.99 -21.44 -34.46
N GLY A 907 4.93 -20.70 -34.14
CA GLY A 907 3.53 -21.09 -34.35
C GLY A 907 2.78 -21.51 -33.07
N LEU A 908 3.44 -21.54 -31.91
CA LEU A 908 2.80 -21.68 -30.60
C LEU A 908 2.51 -20.29 -29.99
N VAL A 909 1.38 -20.18 -29.28
CA VAL A 909 1.03 -18.97 -28.53
C VAL A 909 1.27 -19.17 -27.04
N ASN A 910 1.58 -18.10 -26.29
CA ASN A 910 1.94 -18.12 -24.87
C ASN A 910 1.06 -19.04 -24.00
N LEU A 911 -0.26 -19.09 -24.25
CA LEU A 911 -1.17 -19.95 -23.49
C LEU A 911 -0.89 -21.45 -23.69
N LEU A 912 -0.55 -21.88 -24.91
CA LEU A 912 -0.16 -23.25 -25.22
C LEU A 912 1.23 -23.57 -24.64
N GLU A 913 2.17 -22.64 -24.81
CA GLU A 913 3.54 -22.77 -24.31
C GLU A 913 3.56 -22.90 -22.78
N TYR A 914 2.81 -22.04 -22.09
CA TYR A 914 2.54 -22.16 -20.66
C TYR A 914 1.95 -23.54 -20.34
N ALA A 915 0.85 -23.91 -20.98
CA ALA A 915 0.13 -25.15 -20.70
C ALA A 915 0.95 -26.43 -20.99
N PHE A 916 2.03 -26.36 -21.78
CA PHE A 916 3.00 -27.43 -21.98
C PHE A 916 4.27 -27.32 -21.13
N GLY A 917 4.52 -26.18 -20.46
CA GLY A 917 5.73 -25.91 -19.68
C GLY A 917 6.96 -25.55 -20.53
N LEU A 918 6.74 -24.91 -21.68
CA LEU A 918 7.79 -24.47 -22.61
C LEU A 918 8.34 -23.08 -22.24
N ASN A 919 9.36 -22.63 -22.98
CA ASN A 919 10.00 -21.32 -22.82
C ASN A 919 9.67 -20.43 -24.04
N PRO A 920 8.87 -19.36 -23.88
CA PRO A 920 8.33 -18.56 -24.99
C PRO A 920 9.29 -17.49 -25.53
N THR A 921 10.58 -17.79 -25.48
CA THR A 921 11.67 -16.97 -26.03
C THR A 921 12.66 -17.80 -26.85
N LEU A 922 12.36 -19.09 -27.07
CA LEU A 922 13.22 -20.07 -27.71
C LEU A 922 12.37 -20.98 -28.61
N SER A 923 12.44 -20.74 -29.93
CA SER A 923 11.68 -21.50 -30.94
C SER A 923 11.84 -23.01 -30.71
N THR A 924 10.76 -23.64 -30.26
CA THR A 924 10.72 -25.02 -29.78
C THR A 924 9.48 -25.75 -30.32
N PRO A 925 9.45 -26.07 -31.63
CA PRO A 925 8.28 -26.62 -32.34
C PRO A 925 7.97 -28.10 -32.00
N ALA A 926 8.31 -28.56 -30.79
CA ALA A 926 8.23 -29.92 -30.30
C ALA A 926 7.22 -30.04 -29.15
N ILE A 927 5.93 -30.04 -29.51
CA ILE A 927 4.82 -30.34 -28.59
C ILE A 927 5.05 -31.70 -27.88
N PRO A 928 4.74 -31.85 -26.58
CA PRO A 928 4.87 -33.11 -25.84
C PRO A 928 4.30 -34.34 -26.57
N GLY A 929 5.10 -35.41 -26.57
CA GLY A 929 5.03 -36.48 -27.56
C GLY A 929 3.71 -37.26 -27.66
N LEU A 930 3.19 -37.33 -28.88
CA LEU A 930 2.12 -38.22 -29.32
C LEU A 930 2.66 -39.67 -29.42
N THR A 931 2.13 -40.62 -28.65
CA THR A 931 2.62 -42.02 -28.62
C THR A 931 1.61 -43.00 -29.21
N GLN A 932 2.10 -44.17 -29.64
CA GLN A 932 1.26 -45.31 -30.00
C GLN A 932 1.31 -46.35 -28.87
N GLU A 933 0.18 -46.57 -28.19
CA GLU A 933 0.09 -47.53 -27.08
C GLU A 933 -0.97 -48.60 -27.38
N GLY A 934 -0.53 -49.86 -27.49
CA GLY A 934 -1.42 -51.01 -27.75
C GLY A 934 -2.20 -50.90 -29.07
N GLY A 935 -1.65 -50.22 -30.08
CA GLY A 935 -2.27 -50.01 -31.40
C GLY A 935 -3.11 -48.75 -31.54
N TYR A 936 -3.30 -47.95 -30.49
CA TYR A 936 -4.08 -46.70 -30.49
C TYR A 936 -3.17 -45.48 -30.30
N LEU A 937 -3.70 -44.30 -30.61
CA LEU A 937 -3.02 -43.02 -30.42
C LEU A 937 -3.21 -42.49 -28.99
N THR A 938 -2.17 -41.96 -28.36
CA THR A 938 -2.18 -41.51 -26.95
C THR A 938 -1.44 -40.18 -26.76
N MET A 939 -1.94 -39.32 -25.87
CA MET A 939 -1.26 -38.14 -25.32
C MET A 939 -1.05 -38.33 -23.82
N THR A 940 0.06 -37.80 -23.29
CA THR A 940 0.24 -37.53 -21.86
C THR A 940 0.66 -36.06 -21.71
N ILE A 941 -0.06 -35.30 -20.89
CA ILE A 941 0.14 -33.87 -20.65
C ILE A 941 0.43 -33.67 -19.16
N THR A 942 1.53 -32.99 -18.85
CA THR A 942 1.79 -32.44 -17.52
C THR A 942 0.98 -31.15 -17.36
N LYS A 943 0.11 -31.08 -16.35
CA LYS A 943 -0.76 -29.93 -16.12
C LYS A 943 -0.02 -28.78 -15.45
N GLN A 944 -0.26 -27.56 -15.92
CA GLN A 944 -0.02 -26.34 -15.16
C GLN A 944 -1.29 -25.89 -14.41
N PRO A 945 -1.15 -25.14 -13.29
CA PRO A 945 -2.28 -24.49 -12.64
C PRO A 945 -2.90 -23.39 -13.53
N GLY A 946 -4.14 -22.99 -13.23
CA GLY A 946 -4.80 -21.86 -13.91
C GLY A 946 -5.25 -22.11 -15.36
N VAL A 947 -5.05 -23.32 -15.91
CA VAL A 947 -5.53 -23.71 -17.24
C VAL A 947 -6.32 -25.02 -17.21
N THR A 948 -7.26 -25.15 -18.14
CA THR A 948 -8.02 -26.38 -18.42
C THR A 948 -7.63 -26.96 -19.77
N TYR A 949 -7.77 -28.28 -19.90
CA TYR A 949 -7.31 -29.07 -21.04
C TYR A 949 -8.44 -29.99 -21.53
N GLU A 950 -8.77 -29.92 -22.81
CA GLU A 950 -9.65 -30.86 -23.51
C GLU A 950 -8.89 -31.52 -24.67
N VAL A 951 -8.98 -32.84 -24.81
CA VAL A 951 -8.30 -33.57 -25.89
C VAL A 951 -9.35 -34.22 -26.81
N GLN A 952 -9.23 -33.93 -28.11
CA GLN A 952 -10.23 -34.25 -29.14
C GLN A 952 -9.57 -35.01 -30.31
N THR A 953 -10.24 -36.03 -30.86
CA THR A 953 -9.75 -36.79 -32.04
C THR A 953 -10.59 -36.57 -33.28
N ALA A 954 -9.98 -36.72 -34.46
CA ALA A 954 -10.61 -36.66 -35.77
C ALA A 954 -10.19 -37.84 -36.65
N GLY A 955 -11.14 -38.40 -37.41
CA GLY A 955 -10.89 -39.53 -38.32
C GLY A 955 -10.52 -39.14 -39.75
N THR A 956 -10.70 -37.87 -40.12
CA THR A 956 -10.24 -37.27 -41.39
C THR A 956 -10.28 -35.76 -41.23
N LEU A 957 -9.27 -35.03 -41.71
CA LEU A 957 -9.37 -33.59 -41.90
C LEU A 957 -9.94 -33.34 -43.30
N ILE A 958 -11.18 -32.86 -43.38
CA ILE A 958 -11.81 -32.46 -44.64
C ILE A 958 -11.38 -31.02 -44.96
N PRO A 959 -10.80 -30.74 -46.14
CA PRO A 959 -10.47 -29.37 -46.53
C PRO A 959 -11.69 -28.44 -46.42
N ALA A 960 -11.51 -27.28 -45.78
CA ALA A 960 -12.55 -26.31 -45.43
C ALA A 960 -13.61 -26.76 -44.39
N GLN A 961 -13.40 -27.86 -43.64
CA GLN A 961 -14.14 -28.14 -42.39
C GLN A 961 -13.18 -28.40 -41.21
N PRO A 962 -12.79 -27.35 -40.45
CA PRO A 962 -11.81 -27.47 -39.35
C PRO A 962 -12.35 -28.19 -38.10
N ASP A 963 -13.66 -28.39 -38.00
CA ASP A 963 -14.35 -28.84 -36.79
C ASP A 963 -14.73 -30.34 -36.80
N SER A 964 -13.97 -31.16 -37.54
CA SER A 964 -14.13 -32.64 -37.58
C SER A 964 -13.58 -33.37 -36.33
N PHE A 965 -13.23 -32.62 -35.29
CA PHE A 965 -12.69 -33.11 -34.02
C PHE A 965 -13.78 -33.27 -32.96
N SER A 966 -13.69 -34.30 -32.12
CA SER A 966 -14.57 -34.47 -30.96
C SER A 966 -13.85 -35.05 -29.75
N ALA A 967 -14.21 -34.61 -28.54
CA ALA A 967 -13.83 -35.29 -27.30
C ALA A 967 -14.62 -36.60 -27.09
N ALA A 968 -15.79 -36.76 -27.71
CA ALA A 968 -16.63 -37.96 -27.55
C ALA A 968 -16.01 -39.23 -28.18
N SER A 969 -14.96 -39.09 -28.99
CA SER A 969 -14.16 -40.19 -29.56
C SER A 969 -12.83 -40.44 -28.82
N THR A 970 -12.64 -39.86 -27.62
CA THR A 970 -11.47 -40.10 -26.78
C THR A 970 -11.81 -40.86 -25.50
N THR A 971 -10.80 -41.50 -24.92
CA THR A 971 -10.89 -42.21 -23.64
C THR A 971 -9.82 -41.67 -22.69
N VAL A 972 -10.27 -41.09 -21.57
CA VAL A 972 -9.38 -40.63 -20.50
C VAL A 972 -8.82 -41.84 -19.74
N LEU A 973 -7.50 -41.92 -19.62
CA LEU A 973 -6.78 -42.98 -18.91
C LEU A 973 -6.29 -42.53 -17.53
N ILE A 974 -5.86 -41.28 -17.41
CA ILE A 974 -5.43 -40.64 -16.15
C ILE A 974 -5.93 -39.18 -16.17
N ASN A 975 -6.47 -38.69 -15.07
CA ASN A 975 -6.86 -37.29 -14.90
C ASN A 975 -6.75 -36.91 -13.41
N ASP A 976 -5.54 -36.59 -12.97
CA ASP A 976 -5.21 -36.22 -11.58
C ASP A 976 -4.79 -34.75 -11.48
N ALA A 977 -4.18 -34.33 -10.36
CA ALA A 977 -3.76 -32.94 -10.15
C ALA A 977 -2.62 -32.49 -11.07
N THR A 978 -1.73 -33.38 -11.52
CA THR A 978 -0.53 -33.07 -12.30
C THR A 978 -0.53 -33.66 -13.71
N THR A 979 -1.40 -34.63 -13.99
CA THR A 979 -1.34 -35.45 -15.20
C THR A 979 -2.70 -35.57 -15.88
N LEU A 980 -2.72 -35.40 -17.20
CA LEU A 980 -3.83 -35.81 -18.06
C LEU A 980 -3.29 -36.78 -19.12
N LYS A 981 -3.76 -38.04 -19.12
CA LYS A 981 -3.44 -39.03 -20.14
C LYS A 981 -4.72 -39.44 -20.88
N VAL A 982 -4.73 -39.30 -22.20
CA VAL A 982 -5.92 -39.50 -23.05
C VAL A 982 -5.55 -40.30 -24.29
N ARG A 983 -6.48 -41.13 -24.76
CA ARG A 983 -6.34 -42.05 -25.89
C ARG A 983 -7.41 -41.80 -26.94
N ASP A 984 -7.12 -42.03 -28.21
CA ASP A 984 -8.15 -42.22 -29.24
C ASP A 984 -8.89 -43.55 -29.00
N SER A 985 -10.18 -43.61 -29.35
CA SER A 985 -11.00 -44.83 -29.18
C SER A 985 -10.96 -45.79 -30.38
N VAL A 986 -10.07 -45.55 -31.36
CA VAL A 986 -9.96 -46.33 -32.61
C VAL A 986 -8.52 -46.82 -32.84
N LEU A 987 -8.37 -48.04 -33.36
CA LEU A 987 -7.08 -48.63 -33.72
C LEU A 987 -6.46 -47.96 -34.95
N ILE A 988 -5.14 -47.72 -34.89
CA ILE A 988 -4.32 -47.28 -36.01
C ILE A 988 -4.07 -48.49 -36.93
N GLY A 989 -4.97 -48.71 -37.90
CA GLY A 989 -4.86 -49.84 -38.84
C GLY A 989 -5.79 -49.78 -40.05
N THR A 990 -6.84 -48.95 -40.03
CA THR A 990 -7.73 -48.71 -41.18
C THR A 990 -7.55 -47.28 -41.71
N PRO A 991 -7.52 -47.05 -43.04
CA PRO A 991 -7.72 -45.70 -43.58
C PRO A 991 -9.05 -45.11 -43.07
N PRO A 992 -9.15 -43.80 -42.78
CA PRO A 992 -8.19 -42.73 -43.08
C PRO A 992 -7.19 -42.43 -41.96
N ALA A 993 -6.30 -41.46 -42.17
CA ALA A 993 -5.35 -41.00 -41.16
C ALA A 993 -6.06 -40.40 -39.93
N ARG A 994 -5.58 -40.76 -38.73
CA ARG A 994 -6.11 -40.29 -37.44
C ARG A 994 -5.36 -39.04 -36.98
N PHE A 995 -6.09 -38.08 -36.41
CA PHE A 995 -5.55 -36.83 -35.86
C PHE A 995 -6.05 -36.64 -34.43
N MET A 996 -5.27 -35.93 -33.62
CA MET A 996 -5.64 -35.54 -32.25
C MET A 996 -5.12 -34.14 -31.96
N ARG A 997 -5.94 -33.32 -31.30
CA ARG A 997 -5.57 -31.98 -30.83
C ARG A 997 -5.88 -31.82 -29.36
N VAL A 998 -5.16 -30.92 -28.69
CA VAL A 998 -5.56 -30.38 -27.39
C VAL A 998 -6.14 -28.97 -27.60
N GLN A 999 -7.18 -28.66 -26.87
CA GLN A 999 -7.73 -27.34 -26.69
C GLN A 999 -7.43 -26.92 -25.24
N VAL A 1000 -6.79 -25.76 -25.08
CA VAL A 1000 -6.46 -25.16 -23.78
C VAL A 1000 -7.38 -23.98 -23.55
N THR A 1001 -7.83 -23.77 -22.32
CA THR A 1001 -8.65 -22.60 -21.95
C THR A 1001 -8.24 -22.10 -20.56
N PRO A 1002 -7.92 -20.80 -20.38
CA PRO A 1002 -7.54 -20.27 -19.07
C PRO A 1002 -8.74 -20.31 -18.11
N VAL A 1003 -8.44 -20.48 -16.83
CA VAL A 1003 -9.43 -20.37 -15.75
C VAL A 1003 -9.53 -18.91 -15.31
N PRO A 1004 -10.74 -18.32 -15.20
CA PRO A 1004 -10.94 -16.97 -14.66
C PRO A 1004 -10.53 -16.80 -13.20
#